data_AF-A0A2E5VLP5-F1
#
_entry.id   AF-A0A2E5VLP5-F1
#
_cell.length_a   1.000
_cell.length_b   1.000
_cell.length_c   1.000
_cell.angle_alpha   90.00
_cell.angle_beta   90.00
_cell.angle_gamma   90.00
#
_symmetry.space_group_name_H-M   'P 1'
#
loop_
_entity.id
_entity.type
_entity.pdbx_description
1 polymer ?
#
loop_
_entity_poly.entity_id
_entity_poly.type
_entity_poly.pdbx_seq_one_letter_code
_entity_poly.pdbx_strand_id
1 'polypeptide(L)'
;MKFNRMTLNDLRDSIGGTTSASATLLLVVSILLLATPTSSQATGFVYEYFDKDPGWDAHNNELTDPTPRIVTQDFGYRTSHHAGSVAGEIGGTVDHAPFETASYAQVLAPFDLEQSLNFSGNLSLHQASATSGFTSMGNIFIGFFNSQEQGWRPPNFLGFQLRGHNEPVPNVASLELSYGTSAWEADGIDWGQAVMPDGAQHHFDLSYDHNVGDGRITLDWDGNEIIELNVRPEHRAHGASFNRFGIFSMELPGVHAGNATEAYFDDLTINGAFHDFSQNPNWLGVGNHKTFADPVLYGMNNFGFRSTNVAGESPGELGGWAWRVEHSDEQFQAYYAKDVGTLSLEDKLFARGKIAFEKFSTDAGVMLGWFDSTEQDWPPSNFVGVYMDSLSDIGRFFTPMYGTATNRTNFAADPWLLLRPDATSMEWIIYYDPDAVDGRGAITISLGGLARTLVLDTGDKQEGANLDRFGLFNMQDNNGKHSVVYLDDLVFTTNRTTTSCDFNGDAGCDLSDIHRMFEQGNLLVGVATGLLTEQFDLVDDNVLNQLDIDAWLSKVAAENGYSSAYLRGDTDLDRDVDLADYNALADNFDPDGAGASTPWRHGNSDGDNDVDLSDYNALAGNFHPGGYGTAAVPEPGTALLALLGMLLVSVFDNLEPYPPQRQQSARQQEHAGRFRDKV
;
A
#
# COMPACT_ATOMS: atom_id res chain seq x y z
N MET A 1 22.36 18.95 -3.70
CA MET A 1 23.73 18.68 -4.19
C MET A 1 23.69 18.49 -5.70
N LYS A 2 24.58 19.14 -6.47
CA LYS A 2 24.63 19.03 -7.94
C LYS A 2 25.39 17.76 -8.34
N PHE A 3 24.74 16.80 -9.00
CA PHE A 3 25.41 15.67 -9.62
C PHE A 3 25.85 16.03 -11.05
N ASN A 4 27.16 15.96 -11.28
CA ASN A 4 27.80 16.16 -12.57
C ASN A 4 27.71 14.88 -13.42
N ARG A 5 27.26 15.03 -14.66
CA ARG A 5 27.36 14.02 -15.72
C ARG A 5 28.82 13.73 -16.04
N MET A 6 29.22 12.46 -16.05
CA MET A 6 30.40 11.98 -16.78
C MET A 6 29.95 11.31 -18.07
N THR A 7 30.51 11.77 -19.19
CA THR A 7 30.27 11.26 -20.54
C THR A 7 31.31 10.22 -20.95
N LEU A 8 30.87 9.20 -21.69
CA LEU A 8 31.64 8.25 -22.49
C LEU A 8 32.83 8.94 -23.21
N ASN A 9 34.09 8.63 -22.82
CA ASN A 9 35.25 8.73 -23.73
C ASN A 9 36.61 8.16 -23.23
N ASP A 10 36.66 7.20 -22.29
CA ASP A 10 37.95 6.62 -21.85
C ASP A 10 38.06 5.10 -22.07
N LEU A 11 37.91 4.66 -23.33
CA LEU A 11 38.25 3.29 -23.75
C LEU A 11 38.86 3.30 -25.15
N ARG A 12 40.09 3.83 -25.25
CA ARG A 12 40.98 3.61 -26.39
C ARG A 12 42.42 3.95 -25.98
N ASP A 13 43.13 2.94 -25.49
CA ASP A 13 44.55 2.72 -25.75
C ASP A 13 45.07 1.52 -24.95
N SER A 14 45.34 0.41 -25.64
CA SER A 14 46.52 -0.44 -25.43
C SER A 14 46.37 -1.74 -26.25
N ILE A 15 46.86 -1.70 -27.49
CA ILE A 15 47.32 -2.90 -28.20
C ILE A 15 48.79 -2.68 -28.51
N GLY A 16 49.65 -3.58 -28.00
CA GLY A 16 51.07 -3.60 -28.36
C GLY A 16 51.84 -4.78 -27.74
N GLY A 17 51.95 -5.88 -28.49
CA GLY A 17 53.25 -6.52 -28.75
C GLY A 17 53.73 -7.72 -27.91
N THR A 18 53.39 -8.93 -28.40
CA THR A 18 54.26 -10.12 -28.65
C THR A 18 55.17 -10.73 -27.55
N THR A 19 55.02 -12.04 -27.27
CA THR A 19 55.85 -13.15 -27.85
C THR A 19 55.61 -14.52 -27.19
N SER A 20 55.81 -15.58 -28.00
CA SER A 20 56.25 -16.95 -27.66
C SER A 20 55.23 -18.08 -27.48
N ALA A 21 55.17 -18.87 -28.55
CA ALA A 21 54.60 -20.20 -28.75
C ALA A 21 54.72 -21.24 -27.62
N SER A 22 53.71 -22.10 -27.50
CA SER A 22 53.86 -23.55 -27.40
C SER A 22 52.58 -24.26 -27.87
N ALA A 23 52.74 -25.16 -28.83
CA ALA A 23 51.68 -25.96 -29.42
C ALA A 23 51.32 -27.14 -28.52
N THR A 24 50.03 -27.36 -28.24
CA THR A 24 49.52 -28.71 -27.93
C THR A 24 48.09 -28.85 -28.42
N LEU A 25 47.90 -29.91 -29.18
CA LEU A 25 46.71 -30.41 -29.85
C LEU A 25 45.52 -30.55 -28.87
N LEU A 26 44.43 -29.79 -29.07
CA LEU A 26 43.17 -30.01 -28.32
C LEU A 26 42.11 -30.66 -29.22
N LEU A 27 41.71 -31.85 -28.78
CA LEU A 27 40.58 -32.64 -29.24
C LEU A 27 39.29 -31.81 -29.13
N VAL A 28 38.58 -31.60 -30.25
CA VAL A 28 37.24 -31.01 -30.26
C VAL A 28 36.28 -32.05 -29.64
N VAL A 29 35.94 -31.87 -28.37
CA VAL A 29 34.75 -32.48 -27.77
C VAL A 29 33.67 -31.41 -27.80
N SER A 30 32.79 -31.50 -28.79
CA SER A 30 31.54 -30.74 -28.79
C SER A 30 30.67 -31.29 -27.67
N ILE A 31 30.72 -30.66 -26.49
CA ILE A 31 29.67 -30.81 -25.49
C ILE A 31 28.51 -29.95 -26.00
N LEU A 32 27.53 -30.59 -26.61
CA LEU A 32 26.18 -30.02 -26.69
C LEU A 32 25.72 -29.85 -25.23
N LEU A 33 25.82 -28.64 -24.67
CA LEU A 33 24.96 -28.26 -23.57
C LEU A 33 23.56 -28.25 -24.16
N LEU A 34 22.84 -29.36 -23.97
CA LEU A 34 21.38 -29.30 -23.94
C LEU A 34 21.06 -28.41 -22.76
N ALA A 35 20.80 -27.13 -23.02
CA ALA A 35 20.04 -26.30 -22.12
C ALA A 35 18.70 -27.02 -21.97
N THR A 36 18.56 -27.80 -20.91
CA THR A 36 17.24 -28.18 -20.43
C THR A 36 16.56 -26.85 -20.12
N PRO A 37 15.44 -26.49 -20.77
CA PRO A 37 14.65 -25.36 -20.28
C PRO A 37 14.38 -25.66 -18.81
N THR A 38 14.84 -24.78 -17.93
CA THR A 38 14.31 -24.71 -16.58
C THR A 38 12.80 -24.60 -16.77
N SER A 39 12.07 -25.64 -16.40
CA SER A 39 10.62 -25.56 -16.32
C SER A 39 10.31 -24.40 -15.40
N SER A 40 9.80 -23.30 -15.95
CA SER A 40 9.14 -22.28 -15.14
C SER A 40 8.12 -23.03 -14.28
N GLN A 41 8.23 -22.88 -12.97
CA GLN A 41 7.27 -23.47 -12.06
C GLN A 41 5.98 -22.66 -12.28
N ALA A 42 4.90 -23.31 -12.70
CA ALA A 42 3.66 -22.60 -13.02
C ALA A 42 3.22 -21.78 -11.81
N THR A 43 3.18 -20.46 -11.98
CA THR A 43 2.68 -19.53 -10.97
C THR A 43 1.17 -19.71 -10.83
N GLY A 44 0.64 -19.45 -9.64
CA GLY A 44 -0.79 -19.51 -9.34
C GLY A 44 -1.28 -18.21 -8.74
N PHE A 45 -2.57 -18.17 -8.38
CA PHE A 45 -3.21 -17.00 -7.79
C PHE A 45 -3.68 -17.29 -6.37
N VAL A 46 -3.52 -16.31 -5.49
CA VAL A 46 -4.18 -16.26 -4.18
C VAL A 46 -5.36 -15.33 -4.29
N TYR A 47 -6.51 -15.76 -3.77
CA TYR A 47 -7.70 -14.94 -3.58
C TYR A 47 -7.88 -14.69 -2.08
N GLU A 48 -8.02 -13.43 -1.69
CA GLU A 48 -8.14 -13.02 -0.29
C GLU A 48 -9.21 -11.93 -0.16
N TYR A 49 -10.39 -12.32 0.32
CA TYR A 49 -11.55 -11.45 0.59
C TYR A 49 -11.62 -10.97 2.04
N PHE A 50 -10.69 -11.43 2.89
CA PHE A 50 -10.64 -11.05 4.30
C PHE A 50 -11.96 -11.28 5.08
N ASP A 51 -12.82 -12.23 4.69
CA ASP A 51 -13.99 -12.64 5.49
C ASP A 51 -13.63 -13.12 6.91
N LYS A 52 -12.35 -13.45 7.11
CA LYS A 52 -11.70 -13.77 8.38
C LYS A 52 -10.24 -13.34 8.32
N ASP A 53 -9.61 -13.25 9.49
CA ASP A 53 -8.16 -13.07 9.57
C ASP A 53 -7.43 -14.22 8.84
N PRO A 54 -6.65 -13.92 7.79
CA PRO A 54 -5.98 -14.96 7.02
C PRO A 54 -4.67 -15.43 7.66
N GLY A 55 -4.22 -14.82 8.77
CA GLY A 55 -3.00 -15.19 9.47
C GLY A 55 -1.74 -14.97 8.62
N TRP A 56 -1.70 -13.86 7.88
CA TRP A 56 -0.54 -13.48 7.07
C TRP A 56 0.68 -13.16 7.95
N ASP A 57 1.86 -13.14 7.32
CA ASP A 57 3.10 -12.79 8.00
C ASP A 57 3.06 -11.31 8.42
N ALA A 58 3.45 -11.06 9.67
CA ALA A 58 3.22 -9.81 10.36
C ALA A 58 4.49 -9.38 11.10
N HIS A 59 5.01 -8.20 10.76
CA HIS A 59 6.22 -7.64 11.35
C HIS A 59 5.95 -6.19 11.78
N ASN A 60 6.05 -5.90 13.08
CA ASN A 60 5.87 -4.57 13.70
C ASN A 60 4.65 -3.75 13.22
N ASN A 61 3.66 -4.42 12.65
CA ASN A 61 2.47 -3.82 12.04
C ASN A 61 1.45 -3.36 13.10
N GLU A 62 1.47 -3.97 14.29
CA GLU A 62 0.66 -3.59 15.45
C GLU A 62 1.56 -3.31 16.65
N LEU A 63 1.83 -2.02 16.87
CA LEU A 63 2.60 -1.53 18.01
C LEU A 63 1.67 -0.84 19.01
N THR A 64 1.97 -1.02 20.30
CA THR A 64 1.26 -0.35 21.38
C THR A 64 2.23 0.36 22.29
N ASP A 65 2.09 1.69 22.43
CA ASP A 65 2.80 2.42 23.49
C ASP A 65 2.06 2.22 24.83
N PRO A 66 2.74 1.72 25.87
CA PRO A 66 2.14 1.62 27.20
C PRO A 66 1.85 2.99 27.87
N THR A 67 2.35 4.10 27.33
CA THR A 67 2.23 5.44 27.93
C THR A 67 1.62 6.45 26.93
N PRO A 68 0.29 6.65 26.93
CA PRO A 68 -0.31 7.60 26.01
C PRO A 68 0.11 9.04 26.35
N ARG A 69 0.42 9.82 25.31
CA ARG A 69 0.60 11.28 25.43
C ARG A 69 -0.73 11.93 25.76
N ILE A 70 -0.76 12.90 26.66
CA ILE A 70 -1.98 13.67 26.94
C ILE A 70 -1.96 14.95 26.11
N VAL A 71 -2.97 15.14 25.27
CA VAL A 71 -3.20 16.34 24.47
C VAL A 71 -4.17 17.24 25.21
N THR A 72 -3.89 18.53 25.26
CA THR A 72 -4.81 19.55 25.79
C THR A 72 -5.01 20.66 24.78
N GLN A 73 -6.25 20.76 24.29
CA GLN A 73 -6.74 21.93 23.58
C GLN A 73 -7.46 22.83 24.57
N ASP A 74 -6.91 24.02 24.80
CA ASP A 74 -7.60 25.05 25.58
C ASP A 74 -7.40 26.42 24.95
N PHE A 75 -8.21 26.68 23.93
CA PHE A 75 -8.20 27.93 23.19
C PHE A 75 -9.60 28.37 22.78
N GLY A 76 -9.78 29.65 22.47
CA GLY A 76 -11.06 30.23 22.08
C GLY A 76 -11.16 31.67 22.58
N TYR A 77 -12.37 32.17 22.83
CA TYR A 77 -12.53 33.48 23.45
C TYR A 77 -11.93 33.53 24.87
N ARG A 78 -11.28 34.63 25.21
CA ARG A 78 -10.67 34.91 26.52
C ARG A 78 -11.00 36.32 26.97
N THR A 79 -11.08 36.50 28.29
CA THR A 79 -11.28 37.82 28.92
C THR A 79 -9.95 38.49 29.33
N SER A 80 -8.82 37.90 28.94
CA SER A 80 -7.48 38.49 29.06
C SER A 80 -7.28 39.57 28.00
N HIS A 81 -6.08 40.15 27.92
CA HIS A 81 -5.74 41.25 27.01
C HIS A 81 -4.26 41.15 26.58
N HIS A 82 -3.80 39.94 26.25
CA HIS A 82 -2.41 39.70 25.87
C HIS A 82 -2.06 40.37 24.53
N ALA A 83 -2.92 40.21 23.52
CA ALA A 83 -2.74 40.76 22.18
C ALA A 83 -3.33 42.17 22.00
N GLY A 84 -4.24 42.60 22.89
CA GLY A 84 -4.91 43.89 22.81
C GLY A 84 -4.63 44.85 23.96
N SER A 85 -5.33 45.99 23.95
CA SER A 85 -5.24 47.02 25.01
C SER A 85 -6.41 46.96 26.02
N VAL A 86 -7.44 46.17 25.73
CA VAL A 86 -8.64 45.99 26.56
C VAL A 86 -8.96 44.51 26.73
N ALA A 87 -9.78 44.17 27.71
CA ALA A 87 -10.16 42.78 27.97
C ALA A 87 -11.02 42.20 26.83
N GLY A 88 -10.63 41.03 26.33
CA GLY A 88 -11.24 40.37 25.18
C GLY A 88 -10.18 40.00 24.14
N GLU A 89 -10.09 38.73 23.76
CA GLU A 89 -9.24 38.26 22.67
C GLU A 89 -9.62 36.83 22.28
N ILE A 90 -9.07 36.30 21.19
CA ILE A 90 -9.11 34.86 20.87
C ILE A 90 -7.72 34.25 21.05
N GLY A 91 -7.64 32.99 21.47
CA GLY A 91 -6.36 32.31 21.64
C GLY A 91 -6.34 31.41 22.85
N GLY A 92 -5.13 31.08 23.29
CA GLY A 92 -4.86 30.12 24.36
C GLY A 92 -3.89 29.04 23.89
N THR A 93 -3.91 27.90 24.58
CA THR A 93 -3.00 26.78 24.34
C THR A 93 -3.57 25.84 23.28
N VAL A 94 -2.82 25.67 22.20
CA VAL A 94 -3.08 24.73 21.11
C VAL A 94 -2.01 23.65 21.13
N ASP A 95 -2.43 22.39 21.08
CA ASP A 95 -1.54 21.24 21.05
C ASP A 95 -1.78 20.41 19.78
N HIS A 96 -0.84 19.54 19.44
CA HIS A 96 -0.93 18.69 18.24
C HIS A 96 -1.82 17.48 18.47
N ALA A 97 -2.66 17.15 17.49
CA ALA A 97 -3.56 15.99 17.56
C ALA A 97 -3.70 15.33 16.18
N PRO A 98 -3.35 14.05 16.01
CA PRO A 98 -3.33 13.40 14.70
C PRO A 98 -4.72 13.14 14.09
N PHE A 99 -5.75 12.95 14.92
CA PHE A 99 -7.11 12.54 14.49
C PHE A 99 -8.24 13.37 15.09
N GLU A 100 -7.92 14.39 15.88
CA GLU A 100 -8.92 15.26 16.47
C GLU A 100 -8.71 16.70 16.01
N THR A 101 -9.51 17.11 15.03
CA THR A 101 -9.58 18.49 14.60
C THR A 101 -10.00 19.39 15.76
N ALA A 102 -9.21 20.43 16.04
CA ALA A 102 -9.61 21.51 16.94
C ALA A 102 -9.54 22.86 16.22
N SER A 103 -10.61 23.65 16.31
CA SER A 103 -10.67 25.00 15.75
C SER A 103 -11.57 25.93 16.55
N TYR A 104 -11.31 27.23 16.43
CA TYR A 104 -12.18 28.30 16.92
C TYR A 104 -12.25 29.39 15.85
N ALA A 105 -13.39 29.48 15.17
CA ALA A 105 -13.47 30.21 13.92
C ALA A 105 -14.83 30.84 13.64
N GLN A 106 -14.80 31.97 12.93
CA GLN A 106 -15.96 32.56 12.30
C GLN A 106 -16.44 31.68 11.14
N VAL A 107 -17.74 31.46 11.05
CA VAL A 107 -18.38 30.82 9.88
C VAL A 107 -18.55 31.87 8.79
N LEU A 108 -18.05 31.56 7.59
CA LEU A 108 -18.14 32.42 6.42
C LEU A 108 -19.00 31.75 5.34
N ALA A 109 -19.60 32.56 4.46
CA ALA A 109 -20.13 32.03 3.20
C ALA A 109 -18.97 31.42 2.40
N PRO A 110 -19.15 30.30 1.66
CA PRO A 110 -18.06 29.73 0.88
C PRO A 110 -17.52 30.70 -0.17
N PHE A 111 -16.19 30.77 -0.30
CA PHE A 111 -15.48 31.49 -1.36
C PHE A 111 -14.20 30.75 -1.74
N ASP A 112 -13.48 31.25 -2.73
CA ASP A 112 -12.32 30.60 -3.34
C ASP A 112 -11.19 31.61 -3.57
N LEU A 113 -10.15 31.17 -4.28
CA LEU A 113 -9.02 32.02 -4.60
C LEU A 113 -9.35 33.06 -5.70
N GLU A 114 -10.52 33.05 -6.34
CA GLU A 114 -10.93 34.04 -7.38
C GLU A 114 -11.31 35.41 -6.82
N GLN A 115 -11.05 35.63 -5.54
CA GLN A 115 -11.33 36.85 -4.81
C GLN A 115 -10.09 37.31 -4.05
N SER A 116 -9.90 38.62 -3.93
CA SER A 116 -8.88 39.15 -3.02
C SER A 116 -9.34 38.95 -1.58
N LEU A 117 -8.42 38.53 -0.72
CA LEU A 117 -8.67 38.28 0.70
C LEU A 117 -7.73 39.14 1.54
N ASN A 118 -8.15 39.53 2.72
CA ASN A 118 -7.26 40.18 3.68
C ASN A 118 -7.65 39.85 5.12
N PHE A 119 -6.64 39.80 5.97
CA PHE A 119 -6.85 39.89 7.39
C PHE A 119 -5.65 40.50 8.10
N SER A 120 -5.90 41.26 9.16
CA SER A 120 -4.86 41.90 9.97
C SER A 120 -5.26 41.91 11.44
N GLY A 121 -4.31 42.17 12.32
CA GLY A 121 -4.56 42.33 13.75
C GLY A 121 -3.31 42.27 14.58
N ASN A 122 -3.49 42.03 15.88
CA ASN A 122 -2.42 41.94 16.85
C ASN A 122 -2.24 40.51 17.32
N LEU A 123 -1.00 40.11 17.58
CA LEU A 123 -0.60 38.81 18.10
C LEU A 123 0.22 39.00 19.38
N SER A 124 0.05 38.11 20.35
CA SER A 124 1.00 37.92 21.44
C SER A 124 1.32 36.43 21.62
N LEU A 125 2.61 36.08 21.63
CA LEU A 125 3.10 34.71 21.79
C LEU A 125 3.61 34.50 23.22
N HIS A 126 3.16 33.43 23.87
CA HIS A 126 3.45 33.11 25.26
C HIS A 126 4.16 31.77 25.44
N GLN A 127 3.99 30.85 24.49
CA GLN A 127 4.68 29.56 24.49
C GLN A 127 4.89 29.09 23.06
N ALA A 128 6.10 28.63 22.75
CA ALA A 128 6.44 28.00 21.47
C ALA A 128 7.36 26.81 21.76
N SER A 129 6.75 25.66 22.04
CA SER A 129 7.51 24.50 22.48
C SER A 129 8.14 23.77 21.29
N ALA A 130 9.37 23.31 21.45
CA ALA A 130 9.99 22.33 20.55
C ALA A 130 11.01 21.52 21.34
N THR A 131 11.39 20.31 20.88
CA THR A 131 12.58 19.60 21.38
C THR A 131 13.55 19.31 20.25
N SER A 132 13.17 18.43 19.33
CA SER A 132 13.95 18.00 18.17
C SER A 132 13.02 17.42 17.09
N GLY A 133 13.24 17.79 15.83
CA GLY A 133 12.43 17.29 14.70
C GLY A 133 10.99 17.81 14.69
N PHE A 134 10.27 17.58 13.59
CA PHE A 134 8.91 18.11 13.40
C PHE A 134 7.88 17.51 14.35
N THR A 135 8.12 16.31 14.87
CA THR A 135 7.22 15.58 15.79
C THR A 135 7.15 16.19 17.19
N SER A 136 7.95 17.21 17.49
CA SER A 136 8.00 17.86 18.81
C SER A 136 7.64 19.35 18.79
N MET A 137 7.39 19.92 17.61
CA MET A 137 7.18 21.36 17.45
C MET A 137 5.73 21.71 17.77
N GLY A 138 5.47 22.67 18.66
CA GLY A 138 4.14 23.24 18.83
C GLY A 138 3.76 24.11 17.64
N ASN A 139 2.50 24.08 17.23
CA ASN A 139 2.03 24.88 16.10
C ASN A 139 0.61 25.41 16.33
N ILE A 140 0.36 26.61 15.82
CA ILE A 140 -0.98 27.18 15.70
C ILE A 140 -1.11 27.83 14.32
N PHE A 141 -2.17 27.47 13.60
CA PHE A 141 -2.52 28.11 12.33
C PHE A 141 -3.50 29.25 12.57
N ILE A 142 -3.39 30.31 11.78
CA ILE A 142 -4.41 31.34 11.63
C ILE A 142 -4.61 31.69 10.15
N GLY A 143 -5.86 31.82 9.73
CA GLY A 143 -6.19 32.25 8.38
C GLY A 143 -7.54 31.76 7.89
N PHE A 144 -7.70 31.76 6.57
CA PHE A 144 -8.85 31.20 5.89
C PHE A 144 -8.67 29.71 5.68
N PHE A 145 -9.68 28.90 6.02
CA PHE A 145 -9.62 27.45 5.87
C PHE A 145 -10.98 26.82 5.55
N ASN A 146 -10.98 25.54 5.16
CA ASN A 146 -12.18 24.73 5.04
C ASN A 146 -12.34 23.81 6.25
N SER A 147 -13.50 23.84 6.91
CA SER A 147 -13.80 22.97 8.05
C SER A 147 -13.88 21.45 7.79
N GLN A 148 -13.73 20.98 6.54
CA GLN A 148 -13.82 19.55 6.22
C GLN A 148 -12.52 18.76 6.44
N GLU A 149 -11.35 19.35 6.19
CA GLU A 149 -10.06 18.64 6.31
C GLU A 149 -8.96 19.60 6.75
N GLN A 150 -8.20 19.21 7.79
CA GLN A 150 -6.99 19.87 8.24
C GLN A 150 -5.78 18.91 8.07
N GLY A 151 -4.57 19.41 8.28
CA GLY A 151 -3.34 18.66 8.08
C GLY A 151 -2.11 19.44 8.52
N TRP A 152 -0.91 18.91 8.24
CA TRP A 152 0.33 19.68 8.39
C TRP A 152 0.58 20.66 7.25
N ARG A 153 0.18 20.27 6.04
CA ARG A 153 -0.07 21.15 4.88
C ARG A 153 -1.58 21.14 4.65
N PRO A 154 -2.33 22.02 5.35
CA PRO A 154 -3.78 21.91 5.34
C PRO A 154 -4.30 22.18 3.92
N PRO A 155 -5.14 21.30 3.35
CA PRO A 155 -5.81 21.60 2.08
C PRO A 155 -6.76 22.77 2.29
N ASN A 156 -7.05 23.49 1.21
CA ASN A 156 -7.95 24.63 1.25
C ASN A 156 -7.60 25.66 2.36
N PHE A 157 -6.32 26.02 2.47
CA PHE A 157 -5.82 26.96 3.46
C PHE A 157 -5.14 28.17 2.81
N LEU A 158 -5.28 29.33 3.45
CA LEU A 158 -4.49 30.52 3.15
C LEU A 158 -4.29 31.30 4.45
N GLY A 159 -3.04 31.42 4.87
CA GLY A 159 -2.69 32.11 6.10
C GLY A 159 -1.26 31.83 6.52
N PHE A 160 -1.00 31.89 7.82
CA PHE A 160 0.31 31.54 8.36
C PHE A 160 0.19 30.67 9.60
N GLN A 161 1.28 30.01 9.95
CA GLN A 161 1.44 29.30 11.22
C GLN A 161 2.61 29.87 12.03
N LEU A 162 2.46 29.80 13.35
CA LEU A 162 3.57 29.96 14.29
C LEU A 162 4.07 28.56 14.65
N ARG A 163 5.32 28.28 14.29
CA ARG A 163 5.92 26.96 14.38
C ARG A 163 7.07 26.95 15.38
N GLY A 164 6.90 26.22 16.48
CA GLY A 164 7.90 26.08 17.53
C GLY A 164 9.21 25.51 17.00
N HIS A 165 10.32 26.09 17.40
CA HIS A 165 11.64 25.82 16.88
C HIS A 165 12.68 25.86 18.01
N ASN A 166 13.75 25.08 17.85
CA ASN A 166 14.78 24.93 18.88
C ASN A 166 16.23 25.25 18.47
N GLU A 167 16.52 25.39 17.18
CA GLU A 167 17.85 25.72 16.68
C GLU A 167 17.85 26.87 15.65
N PRO A 168 18.72 27.87 15.72
CA PRO A 168 19.80 28.05 16.69
C PRO A 168 19.30 28.62 18.04
N VAL A 169 18.05 29.05 18.14
CA VAL A 169 17.47 29.62 19.37
C VAL A 169 16.45 28.64 19.95
N PRO A 170 16.59 28.24 21.23
CA PRO A 170 15.66 27.31 21.87
C PRO A 170 14.31 27.97 22.20
N ASN A 171 13.22 27.22 22.03
CA ASN A 171 11.85 27.60 22.38
C ASN A 171 11.39 28.94 21.79
N VAL A 172 11.58 29.13 20.48
CA VAL A 172 11.01 30.28 19.73
C VAL A 172 10.02 29.77 18.69
N ALA A 173 9.17 30.62 18.14
CA ALA A 173 8.42 30.26 16.94
C ALA A 173 9.09 30.84 15.69
N SER A 174 9.09 30.11 14.58
CA SER A 174 9.19 30.71 13.25
C SER A 174 7.79 31.00 12.70
N LEU A 175 7.70 31.98 11.80
CA LEU A 175 6.48 32.24 11.07
C LEU A 175 6.60 31.63 9.68
N GLU A 176 5.64 30.78 9.33
CA GLU A 176 5.55 30.15 8.01
C GLU A 176 4.26 30.60 7.32
N LEU A 177 4.41 31.37 6.24
CA LEU A 177 3.32 31.74 5.35
C LEU A 177 3.04 30.57 4.41
N SER A 178 1.79 30.12 4.28
CA SER A 178 1.47 28.98 3.42
C SER A 178 0.05 29.02 2.85
N TYR A 179 -0.15 28.23 1.79
CA TYR A 179 -1.46 27.94 1.23
C TYR A 179 -1.58 26.47 0.83
N GLY A 180 -2.82 25.98 0.70
CA GLY A 180 -3.15 24.65 0.20
C GLY A 180 -4.37 24.67 -0.71
N THR A 181 -4.39 23.79 -1.71
CA THR A 181 -5.44 23.67 -2.74
C THR A 181 -6.49 22.62 -2.38
N SER A 182 -7.50 22.46 -3.25
CA SER A 182 -8.47 21.36 -3.21
C SER A 182 -7.92 20.03 -3.69
N ALA A 183 -6.75 20.03 -4.37
CA ALA A 183 -6.07 18.83 -4.84
C ALA A 183 -4.84 18.47 -3.97
N TRP A 184 -4.81 18.99 -2.73
CA TRP A 184 -3.81 18.71 -1.71
C TRP A 184 -2.38 19.15 -2.05
N GLU A 185 -2.19 19.96 -3.08
CA GLU A 185 -0.94 20.68 -3.26
C GLU A 185 -0.88 21.88 -2.31
N ALA A 186 0.32 22.19 -1.87
CA ALA A 186 0.60 23.26 -0.94
C ALA A 186 1.97 23.86 -1.23
N ASP A 187 2.10 25.16 -0.94
CA ASP A 187 3.39 25.82 -0.92
C ASP A 187 3.49 26.71 0.31
N GLY A 188 4.72 27.03 0.70
CA GLY A 188 4.96 27.83 1.88
C GLY A 188 6.38 28.38 1.93
N ILE A 189 6.52 29.46 2.67
CA ILE A 189 7.79 30.10 2.93
C ILE A 189 7.94 30.27 4.45
N ASP A 190 8.94 29.58 5.01
CA ASP A 190 9.39 29.85 6.36
C ASP A 190 10.24 31.12 6.30
N TRP A 191 9.81 32.13 7.04
CA TRP A 191 10.50 33.41 7.10
C TRP A 191 11.84 33.30 7.84
N GLY A 192 12.01 32.30 8.70
CA GLY A 192 13.20 32.08 9.51
C GLY A 192 13.41 33.12 10.62
N GLN A 193 12.51 34.10 10.76
CA GLN A 193 12.52 35.07 11.85
C GLN A 193 11.98 34.44 13.13
N ALA A 194 12.73 34.59 14.22
CA ALA A 194 12.31 34.14 15.53
C ALA A 194 11.29 35.09 16.14
N VAL A 195 10.08 34.60 16.38
CA VAL A 195 9.06 35.22 17.22
C VAL A 195 9.25 34.70 18.63
N MET A 196 9.52 35.61 19.56
CA MET A 196 9.84 35.26 20.95
C MET A 196 8.55 35.01 21.75
N PRO A 197 8.48 33.95 22.56
CA PRO A 197 7.36 33.73 23.47
C PRO A 197 7.52 34.57 24.75
N ASP A 198 7.68 35.89 24.61
CA ASP A 198 7.89 36.83 25.71
C ASP A 198 6.65 37.69 26.02
N GLY A 199 5.54 37.43 25.34
CA GLY A 199 4.29 38.17 25.47
C GLY A 199 4.30 39.53 24.76
N ALA A 200 5.35 39.87 24.00
CA ALA A 200 5.36 41.08 23.19
C ALA A 200 4.20 41.08 22.18
N GLN A 201 3.65 42.27 21.94
CA GLN A 201 2.61 42.47 20.93
C GLN A 201 3.25 42.75 19.58
N HIS A 202 2.83 41.99 18.58
CA HIS A 202 3.21 42.15 17.18
C HIS A 202 1.99 42.48 16.35
N HIS A 203 2.15 43.37 15.37
CA HIS A 203 1.12 43.66 14.39
C HIS A 203 1.38 42.87 13.11
N PHE A 204 0.33 42.31 12.51
CA PHE A 204 0.43 41.64 11.21
C PHE A 204 -0.67 42.11 10.27
N ASP A 205 -0.35 42.20 8.98
CA ASP A 205 -1.30 42.46 7.90
C ASP A 205 -1.03 41.48 6.75
N LEU A 206 -1.99 40.59 6.50
CA LEU A 206 -1.93 39.61 5.42
C LEU A 206 -2.96 39.96 4.35
N SER A 207 -2.50 40.04 3.10
CA SER A 207 -3.35 40.21 1.94
C SER A 207 -3.07 39.15 0.88
N TYR A 208 -4.12 38.79 0.16
CA TYR A 208 -4.07 37.96 -1.02
C TYR A 208 -4.69 38.73 -2.19
N ASP A 209 -3.91 39.00 -3.24
CA ASP A 209 -4.38 39.67 -4.44
C ASP A 209 -4.40 38.70 -5.62
N HIS A 210 -5.60 38.31 -6.03
CA HIS A 210 -5.81 37.39 -7.16
C HIS A 210 -5.48 38.01 -8.53
N ASN A 211 -5.29 39.34 -8.62
CA ASN A 211 -4.99 40.04 -9.87
C ASN A 211 -3.49 40.20 -10.13
N VAL A 212 -2.63 39.84 -9.17
CA VAL A 212 -1.18 39.95 -9.30
C VAL A 212 -0.58 38.57 -9.53
N GLY A 213 0.03 38.37 -10.71
CA GLY A 213 0.53 37.06 -11.12
C GLY A 213 -0.62 36.05 -11.23
N ASP A 214 -0.43 34.85 -10.70
CA ASP A 214 -1.46 33.81 -10.56
C ASP A 214 -2.15 33.86 -9.17
N GLY A 215 -1.94 34.97 -8.45
CA GLY A 215 -2.33 35.18 -7.06
C GLY A 215 -1.10 35.40 -6.19
N ARG A 216 -1.02 36.55 -5.50
CA ARG A 216 0.08 36.85 -4.58
C ARG A 216 -0.41 37.02 -3.16
N ILE A 217 0.23 36.31 -2.24
CA ILE A 217 0.06 36.44 -0.80
C ILE A 217 1.18 37.35 -0.28
N THR A 218 0.83 38.35 0.49
CA THR A 218 1.76 39.29 1.13
C THR A 218 1.44 39.34 2.62
N LEU A 219 2.46 39.14 3.46
CA LEU A 219 2.38 39.32 4.90
C LEU A 219 3.35 40.44 5.31
N ASP A 220 2.82 41.51 5.88
CA ASP A 220 3.57 42.57 6.55
C ASP A 220 3.60 42.28 8.05
N TRP A 221 4.80 42.27 8.63
CA TRP A 221 5.06 42.07 10.04
C TRP A 221 5.65 43.35 10.65
N ASP A 222 4.96 43.87 11.67
CA ASP A 222 5.30 45.10 12.40
C ASP A 222 5.50 46.35 11.52
N GLY A 223 5.00 46.36 10.27
CA GLY A 223 5.09 47.48 9.33
C GLY A 223 6.46 47.65 8.67
N ASN A 224 7.38 46.71 8.89
CA ASN A 224 8.79 46.86 8.54
C ASN A 224 9.31 45.71 7.68
N GLU A 225 8.64 44.57 7.73
CA GLU A 225 9.13 43.31 7.20
C GLU A 225 8.03 42.66 6.36
N ILE A 226 8.34 42.39 5.09
CA ILE A 226 7.36 41.90 4.12
C ILE A 226 7.80 40.55 3.57
N ILE A 227 6.90 39.58 3.62
CA ILE A 227 7.05 38.25 3.03
C ILE A 227 6.05 38.15 1.87
N GLU A 228 6.52 37.70 0.71
CA GLU A 228 5.66 37.45 -0.45
C GLU A 228 5.76 35.99 -0.89
N LEU A 229 4.61 35.39 -1.19
CA LEU A 229 4.48 34.05 -1.77
C LEU A 229 3.49 34.11 -2.94
N ASN A 230 3.92 33.67 -4.12
CA ASN A 230 3.01 33.53 -5.26
C ASN A 230 2.36 32.15 -5.24
N VAL A 231 1.06 32.11 -5.53
CA VAL A 231 0.37 30.86 -5.86
C VAL A 231 0.91 30.38 -7.20
N ARG A 232 1.22 29.08 -7.31
CA ARG A 232 1.70 28.52 -8.58
C ARG A 232 0.56 28.43 -9.60
N PRO A 233 0.81 28.62 -10.90
CA PRO A 233 -0.24 28.57 -11.92
C PRO A 233 -1.06 27.26 -11.91
N GLU A 234 -0.39 26.13 -11.71
CA GLU A 234 -1.00 24.81 -11.62
C GLU A 234 -1.88 24.66 -10.37
N HIS A 235 -1.40 25.14 -9.22
CA HIS A 235 -2.16 25.14 -7.97
C HIS A 235 -3.39 26.05 -8.06
N ARG A 236 -3.22 27.20 -8.73
CA ARG A 236 -4.30 28.14 -9.01
C ARG A 236 -5.42 27.47 -9.82
N ALA A 237 -5.06 26.68 -10.84
CA ALA A 237 -6.02 25.97 -11.68
C ALA A 237 -6.82 24.90 -10.91
N HIS A 238 -6.22 24.29 -9.88
CA HIS A 238 -6.91 23.32 -9.01
C HIS A 238 -7.81 23.99 -7.95
N GLY A 239 -7.55 25.26 -7.63
CA GLY A 239 -8.38 26.08 -6.76
C GLY A 239 -8.37 25.67 -5.30
N ALA A 240 -9.07 26.44 -4.45
CA ALA A 240 -9.30 26.15 -3.04
C ALA A 240 -10.69 26.66 -2.64
N SER A 241 -11.32 26.05 -1.64
CA SER A 241 -12.61 26.48 -1.11
C SER A 241 -12.51 26.76 0.38
N PHE A 242 -12.81 27.98 0.81
CA PHE A 242 -12.77 28.41 2.21
C PHE A 242 -14.18 28.59 2.76
N ASN A 243 -14.40 28.21 4.03
CA ASN A 243 -15.67 28.45 4.72
C ASN A 243 -15.50 28.88 6.18
N ARG A 244 -14.27 29.10 6.64
CA ARG A 244 -13.92 29.56 7.98
C ARG A 244 -12.81 30.60 7.94
N PHE A 245 -12.78 31.44 8.97
CA PHE A 245 -11.60 32.19 9.36
C PHE A 245 -11.38 32.04 10.86
N GLY A 246 -10.14 31.78 11.30
CA GLY A 246 -9.81 31.69 12.71
C GLY A 246 -8.57 30.87 12.97
N ILE A 247 -8.51 30.27 14.16
CA ILE A 247 -7.39 29.45 14.63
C ILE A 247 -7.73 27.97 14.65
N PHE A 248 -6.75 27.12 14.31
CA PHE A 248 -6.89 25.67 14.38
C PHE A 248 -5.58 24.96 14.70
N SER A 249 -5.69 23.73 15.20
CA SER A 249 -4.57 22.86 15.56
C SER A 249 -4.00 22.13 14.34
N MET A 250 -2.70 21.87 14.35
CA MET A 250 -2.06 20.98 13.38
C MET A 250 -2.48 19.52 13.59
N GLU A 251 -2.82 18.83 12.51
CA GLU A 251 -3.14 17.40 12.54
C GLU A 251 -1.93 16.50 12.27
N LEU A 252 -0.97 16.54 13.19
CA LEU A 252 0.15 15.59 13.27
C LEU A 252 0.26 15.03 14.68
N PRO A 253 0.82 13.81 14.87
CA PRO A 253 1.10 13.30 16.19
C PRO A 253 2.39 13.85 16.75
N GLY A 254 2.41 13.95 18.07
CA GLY A 254 3.59 14.31 18.84
C GLY A 254 4.34 13.10 19.37
N VAL A 255 5.66 13.21 19.58
CA VAL A 255 6.46 12.18 20.28
C VAL A 255 6.52 12.36 21.80
N HIS A 256 6.26 13.57 22.33
CA HIS A 256 6.42 13.89 23.75
C HIS A 256 5.30 14.80 24.28
N ALA A 257 5.17 14.85 25.61
CA ALA A 257 4.36 15.87 26.28
C ALA A 257 4.99 17.26 26.06
N GLY A 258 4.16 18.26 25.73
CA GLY A 258 4.60 19.64 25.60
C GLY A 258 4.81 20.14 24.17
N ASN A 259 4.09 19.63 23.17
CA ASN A 259 4.07 20.20 21.81
C ASN A 259 3.08 21.38 21.68
N ALA A 260 2.96 22.17 22.73
CA ALA A 260 1.94 23.21 22.81
C ALA A 260 2.50 24.57 22.36
N THR A 261 1.64 25.32 21.68
CA THR A 261 1.82 26.74 21.41
C THR A 261 0.74 27.52 22.14
N GLU A 262 1.12 28.57 22.86
CA GLU A 262 0.17 29.49 23.50
C GLU A 262 0.30 30.85 22.82
N ALA A 263 -0.76 31.25 22.11
CA ALA A 263 -0.80 32.51 21.38
C ALA A 263 -2.19 33.14 21.48
N TYR A 264 -2.22 34.47 21.44
CA TYR A 264 -3.42 35.28 21.51
C TYR A 264 -3.49 36.25 20.34
N PHE A 265 -4.70 36.52 19.87
CA PHE A 265 -4.99 37.39 18.74
C PHE A 265 -6.14 38.34 19.09
N ASP A 266 -5.97 39.61 18.77
CA ASP A 266 -6.97 40.64 19.01
C ASP A 266 -7.00 41.69 17.89
N ASP A 267 -7.99 42.58 17.91
CA ASP A 267 -8.19 43.67 16.95
C ASP A 267 -8.19 43.17 15.49
N LEU A 268 -8.86 42.04 15.24
CA LEU A 268 -8.84 41.37 13.94
C LEU A 268 -9.71 42.13 12.92
N THR A 269 -9.14 42.50 11.79
CA THR A 269 -9.91 42.90 10.60
C THR A 269 -9.91 41.74 9.62
N ILE A 270 -11.09 41.28 9.18
CA ILE A 270 -11.26 40.15 8.26
C ILE A 270 -12.07 40.62 7.07
N ASN A 271 -11.48 40.67 5.88
CA ASN A 271 -12.10 41.20 4.67
C ASN A 271 -12.78 42.56 4.90
N GLY A 272 -12.12 43.44 5.67
CA GLY A 272 -12.60 44.77 6.04
C GLY A 272 -13.60 44.83 7.21
N ALA A 273 -14.03 43.71 7.78
CA ALA A 273 -14.87 43.68 8.99
C ALA A 273 -13.99 43.66 10.25
N PHE A 274 -14.19 44.60 11.16
CA PHE A 274 -13.39 44.73 12.38
C PHE A 274 -14.01 43.99 13.58
N HIS A 275 -13.15 43.32 14.36
CA HIS A 275 -13.49 42.51 15.53
C HIS A 275 -12.54 42.87 16.69
N ASP A 276 -13.06 43.57 17.70
CA ASP A 276 -12.31 44.02 18.88
C ASP A 276 -12.34 43.07 20.07
N PHE A 277 -13.09 41.97 19.94
CA PHE A 277 -13.37 40.96 20.98
C PHE A 277 -13.73 41.49 22.38
N SER A 278 -14.17 42.74 22.51
CA SER A 278 -14.62 43.32 23.79
C SER A 278 -15.81 42.56 24.39
N GLN A 279 -16.47 41.74 23.57
CA GLN A 279 -17.45 40.73 23.94
C GLN A 279 -17.14 39.41 23.23
N ASN A 280 -17.59 38.30 23.82
CA ASN A 280 -17.48 37.00 23.17
C ASN A 280 -18.18 37.04 21.80
N PRO A 281 -17.45 36.78 20.70
CA PRO A 281 -18.00 36.88 19.35
C PRO A 281 -18.93 35.70 19.00
N ASN A 282 -19.07 34.71 19.89
CA ASN A 282 -19.82 33.46 19.69
C ASN A 282 -19.40 32.73 18.40
N TRP A 283 -18.11 32.75 18.10
CA TRP A 283 -17.55 31.96 17.02
C TRP A 283 -17.68 30.46 17.32
N LEU A 284 -17.66 29.66 16.25
CA LEU A 284 -17.83 28.22 16.38
C LEU A 284 -16.55 27.61 16.92
N GLY A 285 -16.64 26.97 18.08
CA GLY A 285 -15.60 26.10 18.63
C GLY A 285 -15.85 24.64 18.28
N VAL A 286 -14.82 23.95 17.80
CA VAL A 286 -14.79 22.50 17.56
C VAL A 286 -13.55 21.97 18.28
N GLY A 287 -13.71 21.02 19.20
CA GLY A 287 -12.56 20.37 19.88
C GLY A 287 -11.64 21.29 20.72
N ASN A 288 -11.93 22.59 20.81
CA ASN A 288 -11.01 23.62 21.32
C ASN A 288 -10.93 23.72 22.86
N HIS A 289 -11.74 22.94 23.59
CA HIS A 289 -11.71 22.81 25.05
C HIS A 289 -11.77 21.33 25.44
N LYS A 290 -10.72 20.59 25.12
CA LYS A 290 -10.68 19.13 25.28
C LYS A 290 -9.31 18.65 25.77
N THR A 291 -9.33 17.69 26.68
CA THR A 291 -8.15 16.94 27.12
C THR A 291 -8.39 15.46 26.88
N PHE A 292 -7.44 14.78 26.23
CA PHE A 292 -7.56 13.36 25.88
C PHE A 292 -6.18 12.70 25.78
N ALA A 293 -6.16 11.38 25.86
CA ALA A 293 -4.99 10.57 25.56
C ALA A 293 -4.88 10.37 24.05
N ASP A 294 -3.73 10.75 23.48
CA ASP A 294 -3.40 10.58 22.07
C ASP A 294 -3.22 9.09 21.75
N PRO A 295 -4.08 8.51 20.90
CA PRO A 295 -3.97 7.09 20.55
C PRO A 295 -2.86 6.83 19.53
N VAL A 296 -2.29 7.87 18.90
CA VAL A 296 -1.33 7.70 17.81
C VAL A 296 -0.08 8.51 18.05
N LEU A 297 1.03 7.79 18.21
CA LEU A 297 2.36 8.36 18.34
C LEU A 297 3.16 8.02 17.09
N TYR A 298 4.18 8.83 16.81
CA TYR A 298 5.09 8.57 15.70
C TYR A 298 5.62 7.14 15.72
N GLY A 299 5.65 6.49 14.55
CA GLY A 299 6.15 5.13 14.37
C GLY A 299 5.22 4.03 14.89
N MET A 300 4.16 4.35 15.64
CA MET A 300 3.21 3.36 16.15
C MET A 300 2.27 2.89 15.03
N ASN A 301 2.78 1.98 14.21
CA ASN A 301 2.00 1.28 13.19
C ASN A 301 0.83 0.53 13.83
N ASN A 302 -0.30 0.55 13.14
CA ASN A 302 -1.47 -0.22 13.49
C ASN A 302 -2.22 -0.58 12.22
N PHE A 303 -1.65 -1.49 11.44
CA PHE A 303 -2.25 -2.02 10.23
C PHE A 303 -2.16 -3.55 10.18
N GLY A 304 -3.01 -4.17 9.37
CA GLY A 304 -3.14 -5.62 9.25
C GLY A 304 -4.59 -6.00 8.96
N PHE A 305 -5.04 -7.19 9.35
CA PHE A 305 -6.45 -7.54 9.22
C PHE A 305 -7.34 -6.67 10.13
N ARG A 306 -8.40 -6.06 9.58
CA ARG A 306 -9.36 -5.22 10.29
C ARG A 306 -10.78 -5.68 10.04
N SER A 307 -11.61 -5.70 11.08
CA SER A 307 -13.05 -5.93 10.95
C SER A 307 -13.80 -4.65 10.59
N THR A 308 -13.31 -3.95 9.57
CA THR A 308 -13.87 -2.73 8.96
C THR A 308 -14.28 -3.02 7.51
N ASN A 309 -14.91 -2.07 6.83
CA ASN A 309 -15.36 -2.24 5.44
C ASN A 309 -15.22 -0.91 4.66
N VAL A 310 -14.03 -0.33 4.71
CA VAL A 310 -13.73 0.94 4.07
C VAL A 310 -13.46 0.75 2.57
N ALA A 311 -12.62 -0.22 2.21
CA ALA A 311 -12.39 -0.63 0.83
C ALA A 311 -13.45 -1.62 0.34
N GLY A 312 -13.84 -2.55 1.22
CA GLY A 312 -14.82 -3.61 0.97
C GLY A 312 -16.29 -3.23 1.12
N GLU A 313 -17.18 -4.16 0.78
CA GLU A 313 -18.63 -4.03 1.08
C GLU A 313 -19.01 -4.68 2.42
N SER A 314 -18.24 -5.69 2.86
CA SER A 314 -18.49 -6.47 4.07
C SER A 314 -17.35 -6.30 5.10
N PRO A 315 -17.58 -6.57 6.40
CA PRO A 315 -16.53 -6.46 7.41
C PRO A 315 -15.40 -7.45 7.19
N GLY A 316 -14.16 -6.94 7.11
CA GLY A 316 -12.96 -7.70 6.82
C GLY A 316 -12.15 -7.01 5.72
N GLU A 317 -10.93 -6.59 6.01
CA GLU A 317 -10.00 -6.00 5.02
C GLU A 317 -8.57 -5.94 5.59
N LEU A 318 -7.57 -5.79 4.73
CA LEU A 318 -6.22 -5.41 5.14
C LEU A 318 -6.17 -3.90 5.23
N GLY A 319 -5.87 -3.33 6.39
CA GLY A 319 -5.67 -1.89 6.47
C GLY A 319 -5.40 -1.37 7.85
N GLY A 320 -5.50 -0.05 7.98
CA GLY A 320 -5.16 0.70 9.18
C GLY A 320 -4.10 1.74 8.86
N TRP A 321 -3.41 2.23 9.91
CA TRP A 321 -2.44 3.31 9.73
C TRP A 321 -1.01 2.81 9.71
N ALA A 322 -0.27 3.27 8.70
CA ALA A 322 1.14 2.96 8.48
C ALA A 322 1.97 4.25 8.49
N TRP A 323 3.15 4.20 9.11
CA TRP A 323 4.05 5.33 9.27
C TRP A 323 5.19 5.28 8.26
N ARG A 324 5.46 6.36 7.52
CA ARG A 324 6.79 6.50 6.94
C ARG A 324 7.80 6.76 8.06
N VAL A 325 8.84 5.93 8.16
CA VAL A 325 9.77 5.89 9.30
C VAL A 325 11.20 6.15 8.86
N GLU A 326 12.09 6.57 9.76
CA GLU A 326 13.52 6.61 9.42
C GLU A 326 14.08 5.21 9.19
N HIS A 327 15.02 5.10 8.26
CA HIS A 327 15.77 3.87 8.05
C HIS A 327 16.49 3.39 9.33
N SER A 328 16.92 4.32 10.21
CA SER A 328 17.56 3.98 11.48
C SER A 328 16.60 3.48 12.56
N ASP A 329 15.28 3.65 12.39
CA ASP A 329 14.28 3.28 13.39
C ASP A 329 13.73 1.87 13.12
N GLU A 330 14.61 0.86 13.20
CA GLU A 330 14.31 -0.55 12.91
C GLU A 330 13.05 -1.05 13.64
N GLN A 331 12.76 -0.56 14.86
CA GLN A 331 11.57 -0.98 15.61
C GLN A 331 10.23 -0.55 14.99
N PHE A 332 10.23 0.40 14.04
CA PHE A 332 9.03 0.91 13.37
C PHE A 332 8.94 0.48 11.90
N GLN A 333 9.94 -0.23 11.39
CA GLN A 333 9.88 -0.87 10.07
C GLN A 333 8.90 -2.03 10.14
N ALA A 334 7.90 -2.05 9.26
CA ALA A 334 6.75 -2.93 9.39
C ALA A 334 6.20 -3.41 8.05
N TYR A 335 5.68 -4.63 8.05
CA TYR A 335 4.90 -5.18 6.95
C TYR A 335 3.78 -6.10 7.45
N TYR A 336 2.76 -6.26 6.60
CA TYR A 336 1.75 -7.29 6.73
C TYR A 336 1.52 -7.90 5.33
N ALA A 337 1.96 -9.14 5.15
CA ALA A 337 2.13 -9.70 3.82
C ALA A 337 2.01 -11.24 3.77
N LYS A 338 1.56 -11.74 2.62
CA LYS A 338 1.50 -13.17 2.33
C LYS A 338 2.85 -13.68 1.86
N ASP A 339 3.27 -14.84 2.38
CA ASP A 339 4.36 -15.63 1.80
C ASP A 339 3.95 -16.20 0.44
N VAL A 340 4.66 -15.77 -0.61
CA VAL A 340 4.37 -16.14 -2.00
C VAL A 340 5.37 -17.11 -2.61
N GLY A 341 6.30 -17.66 -1.82
CA GLY A 341 7.38 -18.51 -2.35
C GLY A 341 8.53 -17.68 -2.87
N THR A 342 9.16 -18.08 -3.97
CA THR A 342 10.24 -17.30 -4.60
C THR A 342 9.82 -16.93 -6.01
N LEU A 343 9.67 -15.64 -6.25
CA LEU A 343 9.41 -15.01 -7.54
C LEU A 343 10.57 -14.07 -7.90
N SER A 344 10.63 -13.65 -9.17
CA SER A 344 11.72 -12.87 -9.75
C SER A 344 11.24 -11.97 -10.89
N LEU A 345 12.17 -11.20 -11.49
CA LEU A 345 11.91 -10.40 -12.70
C LEU A 345 11.75 -11.24 -13.98
N GLU A 346 11.87 -12.57 -13.91
CA GLU A 346 11.54 -13.46 -15.04
C GLU A 346 10.10 -13.97 -14.96
N ASP A 347 9.42 -13.77 -13.82
CA ASP A 347 8.05 -14.22 -13.63
C ASP A 347 7.07 -13.12 -14.01
N LYS A 348 5.95 -13.49 -14.64
CA LYS A 348 4.82 -12.59 -14.83
C LYS A 348 4.11 -12.40 -13.49
N LEU A 349 3.90 -11.15 -13.09
CA LEU A 349 3.28 -10.82 -11.79
C LEU A 349 1.99 -10.03 -12.02
N PHE A 350 0.92 -10.45 -11.35
CA PHE A 350 -0.38 -9.82 -11.43
C PHE A 350 -1.00 -9.70 -10.06
N ALA A 351 -1.55 -8.53 -9.76
CA ALA A 351 -2.34 -8.29 -8.57
C ALA A 351 -3.46 -7.30 -8.84
N ARG A 352 -4.60 -7.48 -8.19
CA ARG A 352 -5.72 -6.55 -8.19
C ARG A 352 -6.47 -6.56 -6.86
N GLY A 353 -7.32 -5.57 -6.69
CA GLY A 353 -8.31 -5.53 -5.62
C GLY A 353 -8.93 -4.14 -5.50
N LYS A 354 -9.53 -3.89 -4.34
CA LYS A 354 -10.04 -2.59 -3.93
C LYS A 354 -9.03 -1.88 -3.03
N ILE A 355 -9.00 -0.56 -3.10
CA ILE A 355 -8.20 0.30 -2.23
C ILE A 355 -9.00 1.53 -1.82
N ALA A 356 -8.89 1.94 -0.56
CA ALA A 356 -9.47 3.17 -0.04
C ALA A 356 -8.48 3.86 0.91
N PHE A 357 -8.47 5.19 0.90
CA PHE A 357 -7.68 6.00 1.82
C PHE A 357 -8.60 6.87 2.67
N GLU A 358 -8.55 6.73 3.99
CA GLU A 358 -9.24 7.67 4.89
C GLU A 358 -8.40 8.91 5.15
N LYS A 359 -7.08 8.75 5.18
CA LYS A 359 -6.13 9.83 5.39
C LYS A 359 -4.81 9.48 4.71
N PHE A 360 -4.15 10.48 4.15
CA PHE A 360 -2.88 10.27 3.46
C PHE A 360 -2.05 11.54 3.52
N SER A 361 -1.36 11.72 4.65
CA SER A 361 -0.65 12.98 4.91
C SER A 361 0.45 13.23 3.87
N THR A 362 0.88 14.48 3.71
CA THR A 362 2.08 14.77 2.91
C THR A 362 3.31 14.09 3.52
N ASP A 363 4.15 13.48 2.69
CA ASP A 363 5.27 12.62 3.06
C ASP A 363 4.87 11.40 3.92
N ALA A 364 3.83 10.67 3.51
CA ALA A 364 3.28 9.51 4.22
C ALA A 364 3.37 8.20 3.42
N GLY A 365 4.48 8.02 2.72
CA GLY A 365 4.70 6.92 1.80
C GLY A 365 4.45 5.52 2.37
N VAL A 366 3.76 4.70 1.60
CA VAL A 366 3.49 3.29 1.87
C VAL A 366 3.60 2.50 0.56
N MET A 367 4.08 1.26 0.65
CA MET A 367 4.39 0.43 -0.50
C MET A 367 3.45 -0.78 -0.55
N LEU A 368 2.99 -1.13 -1.76
CA LEU A 368 2.17 -2.31 -2.01
C LEU A 368 2.74 -3.06 -3.21
N GLY A 369 2.96 -4.36 -3.06
CA GLY A 369 3.45 -5.20 -4.16
C GLY A 369 4.21 -6.42 -3.67
N TRP A 370 5.05 -6.96 -4.55
CA TRP A 370 5.98 -8.03 -4.22
C TRP A 370 7.30 -7.46 -3.72
N PHE A 371 7.83 -8.02 -2.63
CA PHE A 371 9.07 -7.58 -2.01
C PHE A 371 9.84 -8.74 -1.37
N ASP A 372 11.13 -8.51 -1.07
CA ASP A 372 11.93 -9.39 -0.21
C ASP A 372 11.65 -9.06 1.25
N SER A 373 11.16 -10.01 2.06
CA SER A 373 10.86 -9.86 3.49
C SER A 373 12.05 -9.46 4.36
N THR A 374 13.27 -9.53 3.85
CA THR A 374 14.49 -9.11 4.56
C THR A 374 15.00 -7.73 4.15
N GLU A 375 14.46 -7.13 3.09
CA GLU A 375 14.86 -5.83 2.55
C GLU A 375 13.62 -4.97 2.21
N GLN A 376 13.23 -4.04 3.10
CA GLN A 376 12.14 -3.06 2.86
C GLN A 376 12.64 -1.62 2.94
N ASP A 377 13.83 -1.34 2.39
CA ASP A 377 14.49 -0.05 2.47
C ASP A 377 13.89 1.03 1.55
N TRP A 378 14.50 2.22 1.56
CA TRP A 378 14.20 3.27 0.61
C TRP A 378 15.48 3.84 -0.05
N PRO A 379 15.51 3.94 -1.40
CA PRO A 379 14.60 3.30 -2.33
C PRO A 379 14.66 1.76 -2.20
N PRO A 380 13.53 1.03 -2.29
CA PRO A 380 13.54 -0.42 -2.10
C PRO A 380 14.38 -1.13 -3.16
N SER A 381 15.24 -2.05 -2.72
CA SER A 381 15.72 -3.18 -3.53
C SER A 381 14.62 -4.24 -3.66
N ASN A 382 14.81 -5.20 -4.57
CA ASN A 382 13.96 -6.40 -4.67
C ASN A 382 12.45 -6.11 -4.57
N PHE A 383 11.94 -5.24 -5.43
CA PHE A 383 10.56 -4.77 -5.36
C PHE A 383 9.92 -4.72 -6.74
N VAL A 384 8.65 -5.13 -6.83
CA VAL A 384 7.78 -4.85 -7.97
C VAL A 384 6.42 -4.47 -7.41
N GLY A 385 5.95 -3.26 -7.71
CA GLY A 385 4.66 -2.83 -7.18
C GLY A 385 4.34 -1.37 -7.43
N VAL A 386 3.60 -0.80 -6.48
CA VAL A 386 3.19 0.60 -6.50
C VAL A 386 3.88 1.36 -5.37
N TYR A 387 4.37 2.53 -5.75
CA TYR A 387 4.83 3.56 -4.85
C TYR A 387 3.69 4.56 -4.65
N MET A 388 3.24 4.67 -3.41
CA MET A 388 2.22 5.63 -3.00
C MET A 388 2.87 6.60 -2.03
N ASP A 389 2.93 7.89 -2.39
CA ASP A 389 3.42 8.94 -1.50
C ASP A 389 2.77 10.27 -1.87
N SER A 390 3.11 11.30 -1.11
CA SER A 390 2.65 12.65 -1.33
C SER A 390 3.80 13.63 -1.19
N LEU A 391 3.93 14.49 -2.19
CA LEU A 391 4.86 15.62 -2.16
C LEU A 391 4.07 16.92 -2.00
N SER A 392 4.62 17.85 -1.23
CA SER A 392 3.93 19.09 -0.89
C SER A 392 3.38 19.82 -2.12
N ASP A 393 4.15 19.91 -3.19
CA ASP A 393 3.78 20.66 -4.39
C ASP A 393 3.15 19.84 -5.52
N ILE A 394 2.94 18.54 -5.31
CA ILE A 394 2.33 17.66 -6.31
C ILE A 394 1.06 16.99 -5.80
N GLY A 395 0.86 16.93 -4.48
CA GLY A 395 -0.28 16.25 -3.87
C GLY A 395 0.03 14.77 -3.65
N ARG A 396 -0.98 13.91 -3.77
CA ARG A 396 -0.93 12.49 -3.37
C ARG A 396 -0.99 11.61 -4.62
N PHE A 397 -0.01 10.74 -4.82
CA PHE A 397 0.15 10.01 -6.08
C PHE A 397 0.29 8.49 -5.91
N PHE A 398 0.05 7.78 -7.00
CA PHE A 398 0.11 6.34 -7.15
C PHE A 398 0.83 6.03 -8.47
N THR A 399 2.02 5.41 -8.38
CA THR A 399 2.92 5.22 -9.54
C THR A 399 3.61 3.86 -9.49
N PRO A 400 3.85 3.18 -10.64
CA PRO A 400 4.56 1.90 -10.63
C PRO A 400 6.04 2.12 -10.28
N MET A 401 6.63 1.15 -9.58
CA MET A 401 8.02 1.17 -9.14
C MET A 401 8.62 -0.23 -9.14
N TYR A 402 9.91 -0.33 -9.43
CA TYR A 402 10.70 -1.55 -9.24
C TYR A 402 12.03 -1.28 -8.56
N GLY A 403 12.54 -2.30 -7.88
CA GLY A 403 13.89 -2.40 -7.31
C GLY A 403 14.54 -3.73 -7.69
N THR A 404 15.81 -3.71 -8.09
CA THR A 404 16.59 -4.91 -8.46
C THR A 404 17.39 -5.44 -7.27
N ALA A 405 17.96 -6.64 -7.42
CA ALA A 405 18.83 -7.26 -6.42
C ALA A 405 20.19 -6.55 -6.23
N THR A 406 20.51 -5.53 -7.03
CA THR A 406 21.74 -4.71 -6.91
C THR A 406 21.43 -3.26 -6.51
N ASN A 407 20.22 -3.03 -5.99
CA ASN A 407 19.74 -1.74 -5.49
C ASN A 407 19.61 -0.66 -6.59
N ARG A 408 19.34 -1.07 -7.84
CA ARG A 408 18.82 -0.13 -8.84
C ARG A 408 17.32 -0.05 -8.70
N THR A 409 16.82 1.17 -8.63
CA THR A 409 15.41 1.43 -8.37
C THR A 409 14.93 2.53 -9.29
N ASN A 410 13.73 2.37 -9.87
CA ASN A 410 13.12 3.38 -10.71
C ASN A 410 11.59 3.35 -10.56
N PHE A 411 10.94 4.49 -10.82
CA PHE A 411 9.48 4.64 -10.81
C PHE A 411 9.02 5.54 -11.96
N ALA A 412 7.77 5.43 -12.39
CA ALA A 412 7.31 6.23 -13.54
C ALA A 412 7.34 7.74 -13.24
N ALA A 413 7.82 8.51 -14.21
CA ALA A 413 7.72 9.96 -14.19
C ALA A 413 6.26 10.44 -14.37
N ASP A 414 6.07 11.74 -14.18
CA ASP A 414 4.79 12.41 -14.36
C ASP A 414 4.21 12.23 -15.78
N PRO A 415 2.87 12.35 -15.96
CA PRO A 415 1.85 12.52 -14.91
C PRO A 415 1.62 11.27 -14.06
N TRP A 416 1.28 11.42 -12.78
CA TRP A 416 0.95 10.27 -11.92
C TRP A 416 -0.56 10.05 -11.82
N LEU A 417 -0.98 8.87 -11.35
CA LEU A 417 -2.36 8.69 -10.90
C LEU A 417 -2.50 9.34 -9.53
N LEU A 418 -3.62 10.01 -9.27
CA LEU A 418 -3.83 10.76 -8.03
C LEU A 418 -4.70 9.97 -7.05
N LEU A 419 -4.31 9.99 -5.79
CA LEU A 419 -5.03 9.34 -4.70
C LEU A 419 -6.10 10.27 -4.13
N ARG A 420 -7.22 9.68 -3.70
CA ARG A 420 -8.30 10.40 -3.02
C ARG A 420 -8.45 9.89 -1.58
N PRO A 421 -8.15 10.74 -0.59
CA PRO A 421 -8.23 10.41 0.83
C PRO A 421 -9.64 10.67 1.40
N ASP A 422 -10.68 10.30 0.65
CA ASP A 422 -12.08 10.58 0.99
C ASP A 422 -12.85 9.30 1.32
N ALA A 423 -12.12 8.21 1.62
CA ALA A 423 -12.61 6.86 1.84
C ALA A 423 -13.36 6.25 0.63
N THR A 424 -13.25 6.84 -0.56
CA THR A 424 -13.82 6.22 -1.77
C THR A 424 -13.03 4.98 -2.13
N SER A 425 -13.72 3.84 -2.16
CA SER A 425 -13.18 2.59 -2.69
C SER A 425 -12.96 2.68 -4.20
N MET A 426 -11.77 2.27 -4.64
CA MET A 426 -11.34 2.25 -6.04
C MET A 426 -10.75 0.89 -6.38
N GLU A 427 -11.05 0.41 -7.59
CA GLU A 427 -10.36 -0.75 -8.17
C GLU A 427 -8.93 -0.37 -8.56
N TRP A 428 -7.99 -1.27 -8.31
CA TRP A 428 -6.59 -1.12 -8.72
C TRP A 428 -6.01 -2.42 -9.29
N ILE A 429 -4.97 -2.27 -10.11
CA ILE A 429 -4.24 -3.39 -10.74
C ILE A 429 -2.75 -3.09 -10.73
N ILE A 430 -1.93 -4.12 -10.55
CA ILE A 430 -0.49 -4.17 -10.84
C ILE A 430 -0.26 -5.35 -11.78
N TYR A 431 0.37 -5.11 -12.93
CA TYR A 431 0.70 -6.13 -13.91
C TYR A 431 2.13 -5.92 -14.39
N TYR A 432 2.99 -6.89 -14.13
CA TYR A 432 4.36 -6.96 -14.63
C TYR A 432 4.45 -8.06 -15.69
N ASP A 433 4.78 -7.64 -16.91
CA ASP A 433 5.07 -8.55 -18.02
C ASP A 433 6.59 -8.54 -18.26
N PRO A 434 7.30 -9.65 -18.01
CA PRO A 434 8.75 -9.75 -18.17
C PRO A 434 9.19 -9.77 -19.65
N ASP A 435 8.27 -10.08 -20.58
CA ASP A 435 8.52 -10.18 -22.02
C ASP A 435 8.19 -8.90 -22.78
N ALA A 436 7.50 -7.97 -22.13
CA ALA A 436 7.20 -6.66 -22.68
C ALA A 436 8.46 -5.90 -23.16
N VAL A 437 8.27 -5.11 -24.23
CA VAL A 437 9.30 -4.24 -24.82
C VAL A 437 10.60 -5.01 -25.13
N ASP A 438 10.47 -6.02 -26.00
CA ASP A 438 11.57 -6.89 -26.44
C ASP A 438 12.29 -7.60 -25.26
N GLY A 439 11.52 -8.07 -24.28
CA GLY A 439 12.05 -8.79 -23.12
C GLY A 439 12.74 -7.92 -22.08
N ARG A 440 12.50 -6.60 -22.09
CA ARG A 440 12.98 -5.69 -21.04
C ARG A 440 12.15 -5.76 -19.77
N GLY A 441 10.88 -6.10 -19.90
CA GLY A 441 9.93 -6.07 -18.83
C GLY A 441 9.26 -4.70 -18.66
N ALA A 442 7.97 -4.70 -18.32
CA ALA A 442 7.22 -3.48 -18.03
C ALA A 442 6.17 -3.72 -16.94
N ILE A 443 6.01 -2.72 -16.07
CA ILE A 443 4.97 -2.68 -15.04
C ILE A 443 3.88 -1.73 -15.50
N THR A 444 2.66 -2.24 -15.67
CA THR A 444 1.45 -1.44 -15.87
C THR A 444 0.59 -1.51 -14.63
N ILE A 445 0.21 -0.34 -14.12
CA ILE A 445 -0.72 -0.20 -13.00
C ILE A 445 -2.02 0.45 -13.46
N SER A 446 -3.11 0.20 -12.74
CA SER A 446 -4.36 0.93 -12.88
C SER A 446 -4.92 1.36 -11.53
N LEU A 447 -5.61 2.51 -11.51
CA LEU A 447 -6.40 2.99 -10.38
C LEU A 447 -7.65 3.70 -10.91
N GLY A 448 -8.84 3.25 -10.50
CA GLY A 448 -10.10 3.85 -10.92
C GLY A 448 -10.30 3.88 -12.45
N GLY A 449 -9.73 2.90 -13.17
CA GLY A 449 -9.79 2.79 -14.63
C GLY A 449 -8.77 3.64 -15.40
N LEU A 450 -7.96 4.46 -14.73
CA LEU A 450 -6.80 5.12 -15.33
C LEU A 450 -5.57 4.22 -15.22
N ALA A 451 -4.65 4.25 -16.18
CA ALA A 451 -3.48 3.37 -16.20
C ALA A 451 -2.17 4.13 -16.44
N ARG A 452 -1.07 3.60 -15.89
CA ARG A 452 0.31 4.09 -16.10
C ARG A 452 1.27 2.92 -16.25
N THR A 453 2.27 3.09 -17.12
CA THR A 453 3.27 2.07 -17.40
C THR A 453 4.68 2.59 -17.16
N LEU A 454 5.50 1.77 -16.50
CA LEU A 454 6.95 1.92 -16.38
C LEU A 454 7.63 0.77 -17.10
N VAL A 455 8.48 1.07 -18.07
CA VAL A 455 9.34 0.06 -18.71
C VAL A 455 10.66 0.04 -17.94
N LEU A 456 11.14 -1.16 -17.58
CA LEU A 456 12.42 -1.31 -16.88
C LEU A 456 13.57 -0.76 -17.74
N ASP A 457 14.54 -0.11 -17.10
CA ASP A 457 15.72 0.39 -17.80
C ASP A 457 16.56 -0.76 -18.41
N THR A 458 17.28 -0.44 -19.48
CA THR A 458 18.09 -1.42 -20.20
C THR A 458 19.13 -2.05 -19.28
N GLY A 459 19.04 -3.37 -19.08
CA GLY A 459 19.97 -4.12 -18.25
C GLY A 459 19.45 -4.45 -16.85
N ASP A 460 18.38 -3.80 -16.39
CA ASP A 460 17.90 -3.91 -15.01
C ASP A 460 17.20 -5.25 -14.75
N LYS A 461 16.41 -5.76 -15.72
CA LYS A 461 15.80 -7.10 -15.62
C LYS A 461 16.85 -8.19 -15.36
N GLN A 462 18.01 -8.10 -16.01
CA GLN A 462 19.10 -9.08 -15.88
C GLN A 462 19.79 -9.06 -14.51
N GLU A 463 19.56 -8.03 -13.69
CA GLU A 463 20.03 -8.01 -12.31
C GLU A 463 19.19 -8.90 -11.40
N GLY A 464 17.96 -9.22 -11.82
CA GLY A 464 17.02 -10.04 -11.06
C GLY A 464 16.43 -9.30 -9.85
N ALA A 465 15.56 -10.02 -9.15
CA ALA A 465 15.00 -9.66 -7.85
C ALA A 465 14.64 -10.95 -7.10
N ASN A 466 14.72 -10.92 -5.77
CA ASN A 466 14.17 -11.96 -4.90
C ASN A 466 12.86 -11.46 -4.30
N LEU A 467 11.74 -12.06 -4.68
CA LEU A 467 10.42 -11.61 -4.27
C LEU A 467 9.72 -12.74 -3.50
N ASP A 468 9.62 -12.61 -2.18
CA ASP A 468 9.10 -13.68 -1.31
C ASP A 468 7.85 -13.31 -0.49
N ARG A 469 7.44 -12.04 -0.56
CA ARG A 469 6.20 -11.54 0.03
C ARG A 469 5.37 -10.77 -0.98
N PHE A 470 4.06 -10.79 -0.78
CA PHE A 470 3.12 -9.84 -1.38
C PHE A 470 2.28 -9.19 -0.28
N GLY A 471 2.24 -7.85 -0.24
CA GLY A 471 1.44 -7.14 0.75
C GLY A 471 1.84 -5.68 0.92
N LEU A 472 1.53 -5.14 2.10
CA LEU A 472 1.76 -3.75 2.46
C LEU A 472 2.99 -3.64 3.39
N PHE A 473 3.88 -2.69 3.11
CA PHE A 473 4.93 -2.29 4.05
C PHE A 473 5.09 -0.77 4.07
N ASN A 474 5.61 -0.26 5.18
CA ASN A 474 5.79 1.18 5.35
C ASN A 474 7.14 1.67 4.80
N MET A 475 7.17 2.87 4.22
CA MET A 475 8.39 3.43 3.62
C MET A 475 9.42 3.79 4.70
N GLN A 476 10.69 3.45 4.45
CA GLN A 476 11.79 3.63 5.41
C GLN A 476 12.72 4.81 5.05
N ASP A 477 12.17 6.03 4.99
CA ASP A 477 12.95 7.25 4.72
C ASP A 477 12.49 8.48 5.51
N ASN A 478 13.45 9.28 5.99
CA ASN A 478 13.35 10.70 6.33
C ASN A 478 12.20 11.12 7.26
N ASN A 479 11.95 10.36 8.34
CA ASN A 479 10.95 10.66 9.38
C ASN A 479 9.64 11.19 8.77
N GLY A 480 8.81 10.31 8.21
CA GLY A 480 7.59 10.72 7.55
C GLY A 480 6.35 10.80 8.45
N LYS A 481 5.20 10.96 7.79
CA LYS A 481 3.88 11.06 8.41
C LYS A 481 3.13 9.74 8.19
N HIS A 482 1.91 9.64 8.69
CA HIS A 482 1.08 8.45 8.51
C HIS A 482 0.07 8.60 7.37
N SER A 483 -0.22 7.46 6.78
CA SER A 483 -1.37 7.20 5.92
C SER A 483 -2.30 6.20 6.61
N VAL A 484 -3.58 6.24 6.25
CA VAL A 484 -4.61 5.28 6.66
C VAL A 484 -5.18 4.70 5.36
N VAL A 485 -4.83 3.45 5.09
CA VAL A 485 -5.13 2.75 3.83
C VAL A 485 -5.80 1.42 4.14
N TYR A 486 -6.76 1.05 3.30
CA TYR A 486 -7.45 -0.23 3.35
C TYR A 486 -7.46 -0.86 1.96
N LEU A 487 -7.35 -2.19 1.93
CA LEU A 487 -7.24 -3.06 0.79
C LEU A 487 -8.17 -4.25 1.01
N ASP A 488 -8.95 -4.59 -0.01
CA ASP A 488 -9.88 -5.71 0.04
C ASP A 488 -10.01 -6.41 -1.32
N ASP A 489 -10.65 -7.59 -1.34
CA ASP A 489 -10.91 -8.39 -2.54
C ASP A 489 -9.63 -8.66 -3.37
N LEU A 490 -8.55 -9.06 -2.69
CA LEU A 490 -7.23 -9.20 -3.31
C LEU A 490 -7.14 -10.47 -4.15
N VAL A 491 -6.58 -10.32 -5.35
CA VAL A 491 -6.11 -11.44 -6.18
C VAL A 491 -4.67 -11.16 -6.54
N PHE A 492 -3.74 -12.10 -6.30
CA PHE A 492 -2.32 -11.88 -6.60
C PHE A 492 -1.51 -13.15 -6.91
N THR A 493 -0.47 -12.99 -7.72
CA THR A 493 0.45 -14.06 -8.14
C THR A 493 1.27 -14.62 -6.97
N THR A 494 1.42 -15.95 -6.96
CA THR A 494 2.29 -16.70 -6.05
C THR A 494 2.98 -17.87 -6.75
N ASN A 495 4.16 -18.26 -6.25
CA ASN A 495 4.83 -19.52 -6.57
C ASN A 495 4.60 -20.59 -5.47
N ARG A 496 3.63 -20.37 -4.57
CA ARG A 496 3.13 -21.42 -3.68
C ARG A 496 2.05 -22.23 -4.39
N THR A 497 1.91 -23.50 -4.00
CA THR A 497 0.82 -24.34 -4.46
C THR A 497 -0.50 -23.72 -4.03
N THR A 498 -1.29 -23.30 -5.02
CA THR A 498 -2.64 -22.76 -4.85
C THR A 498 -3.62 -23.51 -5.73
N THR A 499 -4.88 -23.46 -5.33
CA THR A 499 -5.99 -24.03 -6.08
C THR A 499 -6.34 -23.09 -7.22
N SER A 500 -5.61 -23.20 -8.34
CA SER A 500 -5.72 -22.25 -9.46
C SER A 500 -7.01 -22.39 -10.29
N CYS A 501 -8.00 -23.16 -9.83
CA CYS A 501 -9.30 -23.30 -10.48
C CYS A 501 -10.41 -22.47 -9.82
N ASP A 502 -10.15 -21.87 -8.66
CA ASP A 502 -11.11 -21.05 -7.92
C ASP A 502 -10.97 -19.59 -8.40
N PHE A 503 -11.74 -19.19 -9.41
CA PHE A 503 -11.66 -17.88 -10.04
C PHE A 503 -12.55 -16.82 -9.40
N ASN A 504 -13.54 -17.24 -8.61
CA ASN A 504 -14.41 -16.36 -7.84
C ASN A 504 -14.01 -16.26 -6.35
N GLY A 505 -13.02 -17.06 -5.94
CA GLY A 505 -12.39 -17.16 -4.63
C GLY A 505 -13.31 -17.58 -3.47
N ASP A 506 -14.41 -18.27 -3.76
CA ASP A 506 -15.32 -18.79 -2.73
C ASP A 506 -14.80 -20.07 -2.04
N ALA A 507 -13.54 -20.46 -2.33
CA ALA A 507 -12.86 -21.67 -1.88
C ALA A 507 -13.43 -22.98 -2.44
N GLY A 508 -14.36 -22.90 -3.40
CA GLY A 508 -14.76 -23.99 -4.27
C GLY A 508 -14.04 -23.93 -5.61
N CYS A 509 -13.86 -25.09 -6.25
CA CYS A 509 -13.67 -25.12 -7.70
C CYS A 509 -14.93 -25.75 -8.30
N ASP A 510 -15.81 -24.90 -8.80
CA ASP A 510 -17.11 -25.32 -9.32
C ASP A 510 -17.49 -24.58 -10.61
N LEU A 511 -18.74 -24.78 -11.07
CA LEU A 511 -19.25 -24.17 -12.29
C LEU A 511 -19.14 -22.65 -12.29
N SER A 512 -19.26 -22.01 -11.13
CA SER A 512 -19.18 -20.55 -10.97
C SER A 512 -17.82 -20.01 -11.40
N ASP A 513 -16.75 -20.78 -11.23
CA ASP A 513 -15.41 -20.38 -11.61
C ASP A 513 -15.22 -20.42 -13.12
N ILE A 514 -15.51 -21.56 -13.76
CA ILE A 514 -15.37 -21.66 -15.22
C ILE A 514 -16.28 -20.67 -15.94
N HIS A 515 -17.43 -20.31 -15.37
CA HIS A 515 -18.26 -19.21 -15.89
C HIS A 515 -17.50 -17.89 -15.99
N ARG A 516 -16.62 -17.57 -15.03
CA ARG A 516 -15.78 -16.35 -15.09
C ARG A 516 -14.86 -16.35 -16.29
N MET A 517 -14.30 -17.49 -16.66
CA MET A 517 -13.47 -17.61 -17.87
C MET A 517 -14.31 -17.43 -19.14
N PHE A 518 -15.53 -17.98 -19.18
CA PHE A 518 -16.45 -17.86 -20.32
C PHE A 518 -17.00 -16.43 -20.50
N GLU A 519 -17.04 -15.62 -19.44
CA GLU A 519 -17.41 -14.20 -19.49
C GLU A 519 -16.40 -13.34 -20.28
N GLN A 520 -15.19 -13.85 -20.58
CA GLN A 520 -14.12 -13.06 -21.20
C GLN A 520 -14.22 -12.95 -22.73
N GLY A 521 -15.03 -13.78 -23.38
CA GLY A 521 -15.26 -13.73 -24.83
C GLY A 521 -15.23 -15.10 -25.51
N ASN A 522 -14.92 -15.12 -26.80
CA ASN A 522 -14.87 -16.35 -27.60
C ASN A 522 -13.51 -17.06 -27.43
N LEU A 523 -13.51 -18.12 -26.61
CA LEU A 523 -12.34 -18.93 -26.27
C LEU A 523 -11.94 -19.91 -27.39
N LEU A 524 -12.81 -20.16 -28.37
CA LEU A 524 -12.47 -20.95 -29.57
C LEU A 524 -11.60 -20.14 -30.54
N VAL A 525 -11.90 -18.85 -30.69
CA VAL A 525 -11.08 -17.89 -31.47
C VAL A 525 -9.82 -17.49 -30.69
N GLY A 526 -9.92 -17.47 -29.37
CA GLY A 526 -8.86 -17.06 -28.45
C GLY A 526 -9.03 -15.60 -28.03
N VAL A 527 -8.87 -15.34 -26.73
CA VAL A 527 -8.92 -14.00 -26.15
C VAL A 527 -7.52 -13.64 -25.65
N ALA A 528 -6.89 -12.63 -26.23
CA ALA A 528 -5.57 -12.18 -25.78
C ALA A 528 -5.61 -11.78 -24.29
N THR A 529 -4.64 -12.25 -23.52
CA THR A 529 -4.58 -11.93 -22.10
C THR A 529 -4.09 -10.50 -21.87
N GLY A 530 -4.41 -9.96 -20.70
CA GLY A 530 -4.02 -8.63 -20.30
C GLY A 530 -4.46 -8.33 -18.87
N LEU A 531 -4.50 -7.04 -18.53
CA LEU A 531 -4.71 -6.55 -17.15
C LEU A 531 -5.91 -7.16 -16.40
N LEU A 532 -6.96 -7.63 -17.07
CA LEU A 532 -8.17 -8.15 -16.42
C LEU A 532 -8.34 -9.67 -16.59
N THR A 533 -7.58 -10.29 -17.48
CA THR A 533 -7.82 -11.66 -17.94
C THR A 533 -6.67 -12.61 -17.61
N GLU A 534 -5.54 -12.10 -17.14
CA GLU A 534 -4.35 -12.92 -16.86
C GLU A 534 -4.63 -14.05 -15.87
N GLN A 535 -5.54 -13.84 -14.90
CA GLN A 535 -5.89 -14.88 -13.92
C GLN A 535 -6.51 -16.14 -14.55
N PHE A 536 -6.99 -16.07 -15.78
CA PHE A 536 -7.60 -17.19 -16.48
C PHE A 536 -6.61 -17.92 -17.41
N ASP A 537 -5.40 -17.40 -17.63
CA ASP A 537 -4.38 -18.03 -18.49
C ASP A 537 -3.64 -19.10 -17.68
N LEU A 538 -4.15 -20.32 -17.75
CA LEU A 538 -3.64 -21.44 -16.94
C LEU A 538 -2.44 -22.14 -17.57
N VAL A 539 -2.16 -21.88 -18.85
CA VAL A 539 -1.03 -22.45 -19.59
C VAL A 539 0.08 -21.43 -19.90
N ASP A 540 -0.12 -20.16 -19.53
CA ASP A 540 0.82 -19.04 -19.65
C ASP A 540 1.32 -18.83 -21.10
N ASP A 541 0.37 -18.82 -22.05
CA ASP A 541 0.65 -18.61 -23.48
C ASP A 541 0.16 -17.25 -24.03
N ASN A 542 -0.38 -16.41 -23.15
CA ASN A 542 -0.97 -15.10 -23.40
C ASN A 542 -2.28 -15.11 -24.23
N VAL A 543 -2.95 -16.25 -24.34
CA VAL A 543 -4.23 -16.36 -25.06
C VAL A 543 -5.18 -17.29 -24.33
N LEU A 544 -6.28 -16.77 -23.77
CA LEU A 544 -7.34 -17.60 -23.22
C LEU A 544 -8.00 -18.41 -24.33
N ASN A 545 -7.85 -19.73 -24.27
CA ASN A 545 -8.33 -20.62 -25.31
C ASN A 545 -8.71 -22.02 -24.78
N GLN A 546 -8.85 -22.98 -25.70
CA GLN A 546 -9.20 -24.36 -25.38
C GLN A 546 -8.23 -25.04 -24.40
N LEU A 547 -6.95 -24.67 -24.44
CA LEU A 547 -5.92 -25.19 -23.55
C LEU A 547 -6.19 -24.79 -22.09
N ASP A 548 -6.70 -23.59 -21.85
CA ASP A 548 -7.06 -23.12 -20.51
C ASP A 548 -8.29 -23.83 -19.98
N ILE A 549 -9.31 -24.05 -20.83
CA ILE A 549 -10.48 -24.86 -20.48
C ILE A 549 -10.02 -26.26 -20.06
N ASP A 550 -9.19 -26.92 -20.87
CA ASP A 550 -8.69 -28.26 -20.58
C ASP A 550 -7.83 -28.30 -19.31
N ALA A 551 -6.99 -27.27 -19.09
CA ALA A 551 -6.20 -27.12 -17.88
C ALA A 551 -7.10 -26.94 -16.66
N TRP A 552 -8.15 -26.13 -16.74
CA TRP A 552 -9.11 -25.91 -15.67
C TRP A 552 -9.87 -27.20 -15.31
N LEU A 553 -10.42 -27.91 -16.31
CA LEU A 553 -11.14 -29.19 -16.12
C LEU A 553 -10.26 -30.29 -15.50
N SER A 554 -8.97 -30.27 -15.79
CA SER A 554 -7.98 -31.16 -15.15
C SER A 554 -7.76 -30.79 -13.68
N LYS A 555 -7.58 -29.50 -13.39
CA LYS A 555 -7.33 -28.97 -12.04
C LYS A 555 -8.53 -29.15 -11.12
N VAL A 556 -9.72 -28.75 -11.54
CA VAL A 556 -10.95 -28.90 -10.75
C VAL A 556 -11.27 -30.37 -10.45
N ALA A 557 -10.93 -31.28 -11.36
CA ALA A 557 -11.09 -32.71 -11.10
C ALA A 557 -10.13 -33.20 -10.01
N ALA A 558 -8.85 -32.78 -10.07
CA ALA A 558 -7.86 -33.13 -9.07
C ALA A 558 -8.22 -32.59 -7.68
N GLU A 559 -8.69 -31.35 -7.60
CA GLU A 559 -9.13 -30.71 -6.36
C GLU A 559 -10.37 -31.38 -5.76
N ASN A 560 -11.30 -31.84 -6.62
CA ASN A 560 -12.43 -32.66 -6.20
C ASN A 560 -12.07 -34.13 -5.92
N GLY A 561 -10.78 -34.49 -5.90
CA GLY A 561 -10.30 -35.82 -5.51
C GLY A 561 -10.33 -36.87 -6.62
N TYR A 562 -10.43 -36.46 -7.89
CA TYR A 562 -10.47 -37.35 -9.05
C TYR A 562 -9.11 -37.46 -9.75
N SER A 563 -8.82 -38.63 -10.31
CA SER A 563 -7.52 -38.93 -10.96
C SER A 563 -7.46 -38.60 -12.45
N SER A 564 -8.53 -38.02 -13.01
CA SER A 564 -8.66 -37.69 -14.43
C SER A 564 -9.57 -36.47 -14.57
N ALA A 565 -9.29 -35.60 -15.54
CA ALA A 565 -10.08 -34.41 -15.84
C ALA A 565 -11.58 -34.69 -16.01
N TYR A 566 -12.41 -33.67 -15.80
CA TYR A 566 -13.78 -33.67 -16.31
C TYR A 566 -13.77 -33.71 -17.84
N LEU A 567 -14.80 -34.29 -18.45
CA LEU A 567 -14.95 -34.37 -19.90
C LEU A 567 -15.80 -33.22 -20.41
N ARG A 568 -15.49 -32.75 -21.62
CA ARG A 568 -16.34 -31.80 -22.33
C ARG A 568 -17.71 -32.41 -22.60
N GLY A 569 -18.77 -31.66 -22.31
CA GLY A 569 -20.14 -32.12 -22.34
C GLY A 569 -20.66 -32.68 -21.01
N ASP A 570 -19.85 -32.77 -19.95
CA ASP A 570 -20.33 -32.89 -18.56
C ASP A 570 -20.64 -31.47 -18.04
N THR A 571 -21.89 -31.06 -18.19
CA THR A 571 -22.35 -29.68 -17.99
C THR A 571 -22.55 -29.32 -16.52
N ASP A 572 -22.71 -30.30 -15.63
CA ASP A 572 -22.87 -30.07 -14.20
C ASP A 572 -21.69 -30.57 -13.34
N LEU A 573 -20.66 -31.11 -13.99
CA LEU A 573 -19.41 -31.61 -13.41
C LEU A 573 -19.66 -32.73 -12.38
N ASP A 574 -20.62 -33.61 -12.65
CA ASP A 574 -20.99 -34.70 -11.73
C ASP A 574 -20.26 -36.03 -11.99
N ARG A 575 -19.38 -36.06 -13.01
CA ARG A 575 -18.56 -37.20 -13.47
C ARG A 575 -19.30 -38.20 -14.34
N ASP A 576 -20.49 -37.89 -14.85
CA ASP A 576 -21.08 -38.58 -15.97
C ASP A 576 -21.39 -37.63 -17.13
N VAL A 577 -21.56 -38.19 -18.33
CA VAL A 577 -22.03 -37.43 -19.50
C VAL A 577 -23.29 -38.12 -19.95
N ASP A 578 -24.44 -37.56 -19.59
CA ASP A 578 -25.70 -38.28 -19.62
C ASP A 578 -26.86 -37.48 -20.24
N LEU A 579 -28.10 -37.86 -19.92
CA LEU A 579 -29.27 -37.18 -20.46
C LEU A 579 -29.55 -35.83 -19.79
N ALA A 580 -29.09 -35.60 -18.56
CA ALA A 580 -29.16 -34.30 -17.91
C ALA A 580 -28.34 -33.27 -18.70
N ASP A 581 -27.11 -33.62 -19.06
CA ASP A 581 -26.25 -32.78 -19.89
C ASP A 581 -26.85 -32.52 -21.26
N TYR A 582 -27.37 -33.57 -21.89
CA TYR A 582 -28.02 -33.44 -23.19
C TYR A 582 -29.22 -32.48 -23.12
N ASN A 583 -30.00 -32.52 -22.03
CA ASN A 583 -31.14 -31.63 -21.86
C ASN A 583 -30.66 -30.18 -21.62
N ALA A 584 -29.60 -29.97 -20.84
CA ALA A 584 -29.02 -28.65 -20.63
C ALA A 584 -28.57 -28.02 -21.96
N LEU A 585 -27.85 -28.79 -22.79
CA LEU A 585 -27.46 -28.41 -24.14
C LEU A 585 -28.69 -28.14 -25.03
N ALA A 586 -29.64 -29.07 -25.07
CA ALA A 586 -30.82 -28.98 -25.94
C ALA A 586 -31.73 -27.79 -25.60
N ASP A 587 -31.87 -27.46 -24.31
CA ASP A 587 -32.67 -26.33 -23.84
C ASP A 587 -32.05 -24.96 -24.21
N ASN A 588 -30.74 -24.93 -24.48
CA ASN A 588 -30.00 -23.72 -24.82
C ASN A 588 -29.44 -23.71 -26.26
N PHE A 589 -29.79 -24.71 -27.08
CA PHE A 589 -29.26 -24.87 -28.43
C PHE A 589 -29.52 -23.64 -29.31
N ASP A 590 -28.46 -22.98 -29.72
CA ASP A 590 -28.42 -21.72 -30.49
C ASP A 590 -27.40 -21.81 -31.63
N PRO A 591 -27.70 -22.56 -32.71
CA PRO A 591 -26.73 -22.85 -33.77
C PRO A 591 -26.38 -21.65 -34.66
N ASP A 592 -27.06 -20.51 -34.47
CA ASP A 592 -26.81 -19.27 -35.20
C ASP A 592 -26.09 -18.22 -34.32
N GLY A 593 -25.83 -18.52 -33.05
CA GLY A 593 -25.22 -17.63 -32.06
C GLY A 593 -25.98 -16.30 -31.88
N ALA A 594 -27.30 -16.33 -32.03
CA ALA A 594 -28.13 -15.12 -32.03
C ALA A 594 -28.53 -14.67 -30.61
N GLY A 595 -28.34 -15.53 -29.62
CA GLY A 595 -28.58 -15.31 -28.20
C GLY A 595 -27.48 -14.54 -27.49
N ALA A 596 -27.62 -14.43 -26.17
CA ALA A 596 -26.55 -13.93 -25.32
C ALA A 596 -25.50 -15.04 -25.13
N SER A 597 -24.24 -14.65 -24.88
CA SER A 597 -23.15 -15.58 -24.54
C SER A 597 -23.62 -16.61 -23.50
N THR A 598 -23.37 -17.89 -23.81
CA THR A 598 -23.82 -19.02 -23.00
C THR A 598 -22.66 -19.62 -22.19
N PRO A 599 -22.85 -19.86 -20.89
CA PRO A 599 -21.85 -20.49 -20.02
C PRO A 599 -21.76 -22.02 -20.21
N TRP A 600 -20.69 -22.62 -19.67
CA TRP A 600 -20.46 -24.08 -19.61
C TRP A 600 -21.72 -24.90 -19.26
N ARG A 601 -22.41 -24.55 -18.17
CA ARG A 601 -23.61 -25.28 -17.69
C ARG A 601 -24.78 -25.34 -18.68
N HIS A 602 -24.77 -24.51 -19.72
CA HIS A 602 -25.79 -24.52 -20.77
C HIS A 602 -25.42 -25.45 -21.94
N GLY A 603 -24.27 -26.14 -21.88
CA GLY A 603 -23.79 -27.03 -22.92
C GLY A 603 -22.69 -26.46 -23.80
N ASN A 604 -22.31 -25.18 -23.63
CA ASN A 604 -21.20 -24.56 -24.35
C ASN A 604 -19.88 -25.14 -23.86
N SER A 605 -19.42 -26.19 -24.53
CA SER A 605 -18.28 -27.01 -24.13
C SER A 605 -16.99 -26.55 -24.79
N ASP A 606 -17.04 -25.73 -25.85
CA ASP A 606 -15.88 -25.16 -26.54
C ASP A 606 -15.69 -23.65 -26.35
N GLY A 607 -16.58 -22.98 -25.61
CA GLY A 607 -16.40 -21.59 -25.20
C GLY A 607 -16.49 -20.56 -26.32
N ASP A 608 -17.16 -20.86 -27.43
CA ASP A 608 -17.30 -19.93 -28.55
C ASP A 608 -18.45 -18.91 -28.41
N ASN A 609 -19.14 -18.94 -27.27
CA ASN A 609 -20.33 -18.18 -26.85
C ASN A 609 -21.69 -18.69 -27.31
N ASP A 610 -21.77 -19.75 -28.12
CA ASP A 610 -23.05 -20.35 -28.47
C ASP A 610 -23.13 -21.83 -28.07
N VAL A 611 -24.27 -22.46 -28.35
CA VAL A 611 -24.49 -23.88 -28.06
C VAL A 611 -24.93 -24.54 -29.36
N ASP A 612 -24.02 -25.24 -30.02
CA ASP A 612 -24.23 -25.68 -31.39
C ASP A 612 -23.91 -27.17 -31.63
N LEU A 613 -23.75 -27.54 -32.90
CA LEU A 613 -23.46 -28.91 -33.28
C LEU A 613 -22.07 -29.38 -32.82
N SER A 614 -21.12 -28.47 -32.66
CA SER A 614 -19.78 -28.73 -32.15
C SER A 614 -19.86 -29.20 -30.70
N ASP A 615 -20.64 -28.52 -29.86
CA ASP A 615 -20.91 -28.93 -28.47
C ASP A 615 -21.62 -30.28 -28.40
N TYR A 616 -22.64 -30.46 -29.25
CA TYR A 616 -23.34 -31.75 -29.32
C TYR A 616 -22.38 -32.89 -29.68
N ASN A 617 -21.44 -32.66 -30.59
CA ASN A 617 -20.45 -33.67 -30.96
C ASN A 617 -19.46 -33.95 -29.82
N ALA A 618 -19.10 -32.95 -29.02
CA ALA A 618 -18.27 -33.14 -27.83
C ALA A 618 -18.99 -34.00 -26.78
N LEU A 619 -20.23 -33.63 -26.44
CA LEU A 619 -21.09 -34.38 -25.52
C LEU A 619 -21.32 -35.81 -26.03
N ALA A 620 -21.75 -35.98 -27.29
CA ALA A 620 -22.02 -37.29 -27.88
C ALA A 620 -20.76 -38.16 -27.97
N GLY A 621 -19.59 -37.55 -28.19
CA GLY A 621 -18.29 -38.24 -28.19
C GLY A 621 -17.87 -38.74 -26.82
N ASN A 622 -18.29 -38.05 -25.76
CA ASN A 622 -17.98 -38.37 -24.37
C ASN A 622 -19.14 -39.05 -23.62
N PHE A 623 -20.28 -39.30 -24.28
CA PHE A 623 -21.49 -39.84 -23.65
C PHE A 623 -21.21 -41.13 -22.86
N HIS A 624 -21.33 -41.02 -21.55
CA HIS A 624 -20.97 -42.06 -20.60
C HIS A 624 -21.89 -42.01 -19.37
N PRO A 625 -23.16 -42.40 -19.50
CA PRO A 625 -24.18 -42.26 -18.44
C PRO A 625 -23.96 -43.17 -17.22
N GLY A 626 -22.89 -43.99 -17.24
CA GLY A 626 -22.45 -44.78 -16.08
C GLY A 626 -21.31 -44.12 -15.30
N GLY A 627 -20.91 -42.92 -15.69
CA GLY A 627 -19.78 -42.18 -15.16
C GLY A 627 -18.45 -42.52 -15.81
N TYR A 628 -17.54 -41.55 -15.84
CA TYR A 628 -16.20 -41.68 -16.38
C TYR A 628 -15.14 -41.49 -15.28
N GLY A 629 -14.05 -42.25 -15.36
CA GLY A 629 -13.00 -42.34 -14.33
C GLY A 629 -13.37 -43.16 -13.10
N THR A 630 -12.37 -43.59 -12.33
CA THR A 630 -12.58 -44.29 -11.04
C THR A 630 -12.37 -43.30 -9.91
N ALA A 631 -13.27 -43.27 -8.92
CA ALA A 631 -12.99 -42.57 -7.65
C ALA A 631 -11.63 -43.04 -7.12
N ALA A 632 -10.80 -42.11 -6.63
CA ALA A 632 -9.53 -42.47 -6.00
C ALA A 632 -9.82 -43.46 -4.87
N VAL A 633 -9.41 -44.71 -5.05
CA VAL A 633 -9.35 -45.67 -3.94
C VAL A 633 -8.37 -45.04 -2.94
N PRO A 634 -8.77 -44.71 -1.70
CA PRO A 634 -7.83 -44.23 -0.71
C PRO A 634 -6.71 -45.27 -0.63
N GLU A 635 -5.46 -44.89 -0.88
CA GLU A 635 -4.37 -45.85 -0.78
C GLU A 635 -4.45 -46.51 0.59
N PRO A 636 -4.67 -47.84 0.68
CA PRO A 636 -4.59 -48.48 1.97
C PRO A 636 -3.14 -48.29 2.42
N GLY A 637 -2.92 -47.99 3.69
CA GLY A 637 -1.59 -47.89 4.29
C GLY A 637 -0.76 -49.18 4.26
N THR A 638 -0.91 -50.04 3.24
CA THR A 638 -0.15 -51.26 2.98
C THR A 638 1.32 -50.96 2.74
N ALA A 639 1.69 -49.81 2.17
CA ALA A 639 3.09 -49.40 2.09
C ALA A 639 3.66 -49.06 3.49
N LEU A 640 2.89 -48.34 4.32
CA LEU A 640 3.26 -48.04 5.71
C LEU A 640 3.27 -49.28 6.61
N LEU A 641 2.32 -50.22 6.41
CA LEU A 641 2.22 -51.50 7.11
C LEU A 641 3.29 -52.49 6.64
N ALA A 642 3.69 -52.46 5.37
CA ALA A 642 4.81 -53.25 4.86
C ALA A 642 6.15 -52.71 5.37
N LEU A 643 6.31 -51.38 5.47
CA LEU A 643 7.47 -50.74 6.10
C LEU A 643 7.52 -51.01 7.61
N LEU A 644 6.40 -50.93 8.33
CA LEU A 644 6.33 -51.33 9.75
C LEU A 644 6.59 -52.83 9.93
N GLY A 645 6.09 -53.67 9.02
CA GLY A 645 6.32 -55.11 9.01
C GLY A 645 7.79 -55.48 8.79
N MET A 646 8.47 -54.80 7.86
CA MET A 646 9.91 -55.00 7.61
C MET A 646 10.77 -54.48 8.77
N LEU A 647 10.38 -53.38 9.40
CA LEU A 647 11.05 -52.87 10.61
C LEU A 647 10.91 -53.84 11.80
N LEU A 648 9.73 -54.42 12.00
CA LEU A 648 9.51 -55.41 13.08
C LEU A 648 10.31 -56.70 12.86
N VAL A 649 10.45 -57.19 11.62
CA VAL A 649 11.26 -58.39 11.33
C VAL A 649 12.75 -58.16 11.60
N SER A 650 13.27 -56.96 11.31
CA SER A 650 14.69 -56.63 11.56
C SER A 650 15.08 -56.51 13.05
N VAL A 651 14.11 -56.29 13.94
CA VAL A 651 14.35 -56.17 15.39
C VAL A 651 14.39 -57.54 16.08
N PHE A 652 13.74 -58.57 15.52
CA PHE A 652 13.73 -59.92 16.10
C PHE A 652 14.90 -60.82 15.67
N ASP A 653 15.59 -60.50 14.57
CA ASP A 653 16.76 -61.27 14.09
C ASP A 653 18.09 -60.90 14.79
N ASN A 654 18.12 -59.88 15.65
CA ASN A 654 19.33 -59.43 16.35
C ASN A 654 19.48 -59.92 17.81
N LEU A 655 18.73 -60.94 18.22
CA LEU A 655 18.89 -61.55 19.55
C LEU A 655 19.69 -62.86 19.46
N GLU A 656 21.02 -62.75 19.34
CA GLU A 656 21.92 -63.87 19.60
C GLU A 656 22.30 -63.99 21.09
N PRO A 657 22.62 -65.22 21.57
CA PRO A 657 22.60 -65.56 22.99
C PRO A 657 23.91 -65.26 23.74
N TYR A 658 23.77 -64.71 24.95
CA TYR A 658 24.86 -64.39 25.88
C TYR A 658 25.58 -65.64 26.43
N PRO A 659 26.93 -65.71 26.44
CA PRO A 659 27.68 -66.75 27.17
C PRO A 659 28.05 -66.30 28.61
N PRO A 660 28.37 -67.23 29.55
CA PRO A 660 28.57 -66.88 30.96
C PRO A 660 30.05 -66.80 31.42
N GLN A 661 30.23 -66.13 32.58
CA GLN A 661 31.38 -66.02 33.51
C GLN A 661 32.38 -64.86 33.24
N ARG A 662 32.87 -64.07 34.22
CA ARG A 662 33.38 -64.39 35.57
C ARG A 662 33.24 -63.23 36.58
N GLN A 663 33.26 -63.64 37.85
CA GLN A 663 33.43 -62.83 39.07
C GLN A 663 34.59 -61.83 39.02
N GLN A 664 34.38 -60.63 39.58
CA GLN A 664 35.29 -60.04 40.57
C GLN A 664 34.57 -58.99 41.42
N SER A 665 35.11 -58.80 42.61
CA SER A 665 34.41 -58.51 43.86
C SER A 665 34.63 -57.10 44.39
N ALA A 666 33.60 -56.57 45.06
CA ALA A 666 33.63 -55.82 46.32
C ALA A 666 34.37 -54.47 46.41
N ARG A 667 33.61 -53.41 46.72
CA ARG A 667 33.55 -52.66 48.01
C ARG A 667 32.84 -51.30 47.77
N GLN A 668 31.73 -51.01 48.48
CA GLN A 668 31.65 -50.08 49.65
C GLN A 668 32.06 -48.63 49.26
N GLN A 669 31.28 -47.55 49.41
CA GLN A 669 30.30 -47.08 50.40
C GLN A 669 29.37 -46.05 49.72
N GLU A 670 28.05 -46.06 49.95
CA GLU A 670 27.32 -45.15 50.87
C GLU A 670 27.82 -43.70 50.93
N HIS A 671 27.03 -42.75 50.41
CA HIS A 671 26.40 -41.73 51.25
C HIS A 671 25.30 -40.95 50.52
N ALA A 672 24.14 -40.85 51.18
CA ALA A 672 23.00 -40.03 50.83
C ALA A 672 23.22 -38.54 51.16
N GLY A 673 22.54 -37.64 50.44
CA GLY A 673 22.56 -36.21 50.75
C GLY A 673 21.61 -35.37 49.90
N ARG A 674 20.31 -35.41 50.25
CA ARG A 674 19.31 -34.36 49.98
C ARG A 674 19.89 -32.96 50.26
N PHE A 675 19.55 -31.94 49.46
CA PHE A 675 19.10 -30.64 49.99
C PHE A 675 18.29 -29.85 48.94
N ARG A 676 17.29 -29.15 49.47
CA ARG A 676 16.21 -28.37 48.85
C ARG A 676 16.59 -26.88 48.74
N ASP A 677 15.99 -26.23 47.74
CA ASP A 677 15.38 -24.88 47.69
C ASP A 677 16.15 -23.58 47.97
N LYS A 678 15.64 -22.54 47.27
CA LYS A 678 15.76 -21.06 47.35
C LYS A 678 16.68 -20.45 46.27
N VAL A 679 16.29 -19.44 45.48
CA VAL A 679 15.23 -18.41 45.54
C VAL A 679 14.66 -18.20 44.15
#